data_AF-A0A139WBR7-F1
#
_entry.id   AF-A0A139WBR7-F1
#
_cell.length_a   1.000
_cell.length_b   1.000
_cell.length_c   1.000
_cell.angle_alpha   90.00
_cell.angle_beta   90.00
_cell.angle_gamma   90.00
#
_symmetry.space_group_name_H-M   'P 1'
#
loop_
_entity.id
_entity.type
_entity.pdbx_description
1 polymer ?
#
loop_
_entity_poly.entity_id
_entity_poly.type
_entity_poly.pdbx_seq_one_letter_code
_entity_poly.pdbx_strand_id
1 'polypeptide(L)'
;MSGSGYPYPQGSNYSPYPPYPPNSAPPYPPNPPYPTQGGVFAPSLGFNVGSPMYMPQPYAGAGYPSSASGTSYASSAPPYPNPTPTMYPNPHSNPYPGPRPNPGSYPNPKPSTPYYGSNPTPSPQPGPYPHPKPSTPYYGHQATHSNSYQTPKVKRSPTVVPAHPFDPRKDAEILRKAMKGFGTDEKAIINVLTKRSNAQRLEIAVHFKTLYGKDLISDLKSELSGNFEKTIIALMTPLPQFYAKELHDAISGLGTDETVLIEVMCTLTNAEIRTIREAYHRTYHNNLESDLKGDTSGHFRRLMVALCSAGRDESMVVDQAAAISEAQALYEAGEGRWGTDESTFNMILCQRNYEHLKMVFQEYHRISGHDIEKAIKKEFSGDIQDGLLAVVRSIKNQPAFFAKCLYKSMKGLGTNDRDLIRLVVTRCEIDMGDIKREYIKNHGESLADAIKGDTSGDYKKCLLALIGEALLRFPLATTCPNFESTNFQPKMNHFGCSKIPKHSQIATSPTVTPSKFFLSSEDAEVLHKAMTGPGTDEKAIVNIITKRSLAQRLEIMSQFNKHHNNNLISELKKELSGDLKQLILALMTPREELYAEELHRAISGLGTDEDVLIEVLCTLNNAEIMTIRHAYHKLFHKSLEGDIKGDTSGYFKQLLVALCGVQRDECAATDKTEAVSEAENLYNAGENQWGTDESTFTKILTERSYPQLRLIFAEYEKLTGHGIEQAIKSEFSGDIKDGLLAIVETVQNKAKFFAKKLHKSMKGLGTNDRDLIRVVVTRSEIDMGEIKNEYQKEYGKTLAEAIKGDTSGDYRKCLLALIGEK
;
A
#
# COMPACT_ATOMS: atom_id res chain seq x y z
N MET A 1 63.39 21.32 -26.45
CA MET A 1 63.71 21.26 -27.90
C MET A 1 62.42 21.52 -28.68
N SER A 2 62.53 21.96 -29.94
CA SER A 2 61.42 22.15 -30.91
C SER A 2 60.62 20.84 -31.09
N GLY A 3 59.35 20.75 -31.50
CA GLY A 3 58.35 21.66 -32.10
C GLY A 3 57.16 20.79 -32.57
N SER A 4 56.21 21.14 -33.45
CA SER A 4 55.72 22.42 -34.00
C SER A 4 54.49 22.12 -34.90
N GLY A 5 53.40 22.90 -34.84
CA GLY A 5 52.40 22.96 -35.94
C GLY A 5 50.91 22.83 -35.60
N TYR A 6 50.10 23.73 -36.18
CA TYR A 6 48.62 23.80 -36.22
C TYR A 6 48.11 23.30 -37.62
N PRO A 7 46.80 23.18 -37.97
CA PRO A 7 45.63 23.97 -37.49
C PRO A 7 44.24 23.28 -37.36
N TYR A 8 43.25 24.08 -36.92
CA TYR A 8 41.79 23.83 -36.90
C TYR A 8 41.08 24.30 -38.20
N PRO A 9 39.79 23.95 -38.37
CA PRO A 9 38.77 25.02 -38.53
C PRO A 9 37.39 24.75 -37.88
N GLN A 10 36.67 25.84 -37.51
CA GLN A 10 35.18 26.08 -37.49
C GLN A 10 34.24 24.95 -37.00
N GLY A 11 33.22 25.12 -36.13
CA GLY A 11 32.55 26.23 -35.42
C GLY A 11 31.45 25.61 -34.50
N SER A 12 30.55 26.27 -33.78
CA SER A 12 30.11 27.68 -33.71
C SER A 12 29.46 28.00 -32.33
N ASN A 13 29.00 29.24 -32.10
CA ASN A 13 28.64 29.78 -30.77
C ASN A 13 27.42 29.16 -30.06
N TYR A 14 27.49 29.13 -28.72
CA TYR A 14 26.35 29.37 -27.83
C TYR A 14 26.76 30.36 -26.73
N SER A 15 25.84 31.25 -26.32
CA SER A 15 26.11 32.31 -25.32
C SER A 15 25.76 31.85 -23.90
N PRO A 16 26.53 32.23 -22.86
CA PRO A 16 26.18 31.98 -21.47
C PRO A 16 25.05 32.91 -20.98
N TYR A 17 24.24 32.42 -20.03
CA TYR A 17 23.21 33.20 -19.33
C TYR A 17 23.81 34.13 -18.26
N PRO A 18 23.14 35.26 -17.93
CA PRO A 18 23.56 36.15 -16.84
C PRO A 18 23.27 35.56 -15.45
N PRO A 19 24.01 36.00 -14.40
CA PRO A 19 23.80 35.52 -13.03
C PRO A 19 22.54 36.14 -12.38
N TYR A 20 21.90 35.36 -11.49
CA TYR A 20 20.77 35.82 -10.68
C TYR A 20 21.23 36.73 -9.52
N PRO A 21 20.47 37.78 -9.17
CA PRO A 21 20.70 38.59 -7.98
C PRO A 21 20.28 37.84 -6.68
N PRO A 22 20.87 38.17 -5.52
CA PRO A 22 20.51 37.55 -4.24
C PRO A 22 19.13 38.04 -3.76
N ASN A 23 18.24 37.11 -3.45
CA ASN A 23 16.88 37.44 -3.01
C ASN A 23 16.83 37.57 -1.47
N SER A 24 16.60 38.78 -0.95
CA SER A 24 16.55 39.08 0.48
C SER A 24 15.14 38.93 1.05
N ALA A 25 14.97 38.07 2.04
CA ALA A 25 13.69 37.88 2.73
C ALA A 25 13.37 39.07 3.68
N PRO A 26 12.11 39.55 3.74
CA PRO A 26 11.70 40.56 4.71
C PRO A 26 11.57 39.96 6.13
N PRO A 27 11.79 40.76 7.19
CA PRO A 27 11.68 40.29 8.57
C PRO A 27 10.21 40.11 9.02
N TYR A 28 9.98 39.13 9.90
CA TYR A 28 8.68 38.92 10.54
C TYR A 28 8.37 39.99 11.60
N PRO A 29 7.08 40.36 11.81
CA PRO A 29 6.66 41.20 12.93
C PRO A 29 6.73 40.43 14.27
N PRO A 30 6.92 41.13 15.41
CA PRO A 30 7.02 40.50 16.72
C PRO A 30 5.65 40.09 17.29
N ASN A 31 5.63 38.95 18.02
CA ASN A 31 4.45 38.51 18.78
C ASN A 31 4.21 39.41 20.03
N PRO A 32 2.95 39.64 20.42
CA PRO A 32 2.62 40.27 21.70
C PRO A 32 2.90 39.34 22.89
N PRO A 33 3.19 39.87 24.09
CA PRO A 33 3.54 39.07 25.26
C PRO A 33 2.32 38.43 25.94
N TYR A 34 2.49 37.21 26.45
CA TYR A 34 1.53 36.59 27.37
C TYR A 34 1.65 37.21 28.77
N PRO A 35 0.52 37.49 29.47
CA PRO A 35 0.55 37.97 30.85
C PRO A 35 0.86 36.83 31.82
N THR A 36 1.73 37.10 32.80
CA THR A 36 1.99 36.22 33.94
C THR A 36 0.91 36.37 35.01
N GLN A 37 0.43 35.26 35.57
CA GLN A 37 -0.17 35.24 36.90
C GLN A 37 0.29 34.02 37.71
N GLY A 38 0.81 34.31 38.89
CA GLY A 38 0.84 33.41 40.04
C GLY A 38 0.51 34.27 41.27
N GLY A 39 -0.06 33.69 42.32
CA GLY A 39 -0.44 34.46 43.51
C GLY A 39 -1.68 33.96 44.24
N VAL A 40 -1.54 32.78 44.83
CA VAL A 40 -2.30 32.24 45.98
C VAL A 40 -3.09 33.28 46.79
N PHE A 41 -4.38 33.03 47.03
CA PHE A 41 -4.98 33.16 48.36
C PHE A 41 -6.25 32.31 48.50
N ALA A 42 -6.40 31.65 49.66
CA ALA A 42 -7.63 31.02 50.11
C ALA A 42 -8.04 31.67 51.45
N PRO A 43 -9.32 31.55 51.88
CA PRO A 43 -9.59 30.53 52.89
C PRO A 43 -10.90 29.75 52.65
N SER A 44 -11.23 28.92 53.64
CA SER A 44 -12.18 27.79 53.62
C SER A 44 -13.65 28.13 53.91
N LEU A 45 -14.47 27.06 53.95
CA LEU A 45 -15.91 26.92 54.31
C LEU A 45 -16.87 26.84 53.09
N GLY A 46 -17.80 25.89 52.98
CA GLY A 46 -18.04 24.67 53.79
C GLY A 46 -19.28 23.87 53.32
N PHE A 47 -19.23 22.54 53.45
CA PHE A 47 -20.33 21.55 53.41
C PHE A 47 -21.60 21.74 52.50
N ASN A 48 -21.62 20.93 51.43
CA ASN A 48 -22.54 19.77 51.24
C ASN A 48 -24.00 19.91 50.69
N VAL A 49 -24.40 18.90 49.89
CA VAL A 49 -25.72 18.47 49.35
C VAL A 49 -26.79 19.49 48.88
N GLY A 50 -27.37 19.24 47.69
CA GLY A 50 -28.84 19.36 47.52
C GLY A 50 -29.36 20.05 46.26
N SER A 51 -29.83 19.28 45.28
CA SER A 51 -30.82 19.75 44.28
C SER A 51 -32.21 19.84 44.95
N PRO A 52 -33.12 20.74 44.52
CA PRO A 52 -33.94 20.45 43.34
C PRO A 52 -34.37 21.65 42.46
N MET A 53 -35.09 21.30 41.39
CA MET A 53 -35.83 22.16 40.44
C MET A 53 -36.67 23.29 41.09
N TYR A 54 -36.75 24.47 40.45
CA TYR A 54 -37.89 24.80 39.57
C TYR A 54 -37.63 26.06 38.71
N MET A 55 -38.45 26.27 37.67
CA MET A 55 -38.49 27.49 36.84
C MET A 55 -39.53 28.48 37.40
N PRO A 56 -39.53 29.78 37.02
CA PRO A 56 -40.41 30.15 35.91
C PRO A 56 -39.97 31.35 35.03
N GLN A 57 -40.51 31.38 33.81
CA GLN A 57 -40.75 32.55 32.95
C GLN A 57 -41.78 33.53 33.64
N PRO A 58 -42.00 34.81 33.22
CA PRO A 58 -42.12 35.18 31.80
C PRO A 58 -41.87 36.65 31.36
N TYR A 59 -42.22 36.88 30.08
CA TYR A 59 -42.74 38.11 29.46
C TYR A 59 -41.78 39.12 28.79
N ALA A 60 -42.35 39.82 27.81
CA ALA A 60 -41.69 40.72 26.86
C ALA A 60 -42.33 42.12 26.86
N GLY A 61 -41.60 43.11 26.35
CA GLY A 61 -42.07 44.48 26.12
C GLY A 61 -41.13 45.22 25.17
N ALA A 62 -41.68 46.12 24.34
CA ALA A 62 -40.94 46.87 23.31
C ALA A 62 -40.97 48.38 23.58
N GLY A 63 -40.00 49.14 23.04
CA GLY A 63 -40.02 50.60 23.10
C GLY A 63 -38.83 51.28 22.42
N TYR A 64 -39.11 52.18 21.47
CA TYR A 64 -38.24 53.25 20.95
C TYR A 64 -38.93 54.60 21.24
N PRO A 65 -38.19 55.68 21.51
CA PRO A 65 -37.88 56.71 20.47
C PRO A 65 -36.35 56.94 20.31
N SER A 66 -35.76 57.54 19.27
CA SER A 66 -36.02 58.80 18.50
C SER A 66 -35.65 60.06 19.30
N SER A 67 -34.92 61.09 18.81
CA SER A 67 -34.22 61.39 17.54
C SER A 67 -33.03 62.36 17.86
N ALA A 68 -32.17 62.89 16.97
CA ALA A 68 -31.99 62.87 15.50
C ALA A 68 -30.44 62.77 15.22
N SER A 69 -29.70 63.42 14.30
CA SER A 69 -29.84 64.29 13.08
C SER A 69 -28.42 64.43 12.47
N GLY A 70 -28.16 64.72 11.19
CA GLY A 70 -29.04 64.87 10.01
C GLY A 70 -28.24 65.33 8.76
N THR A 71 -28.87 65.34 7.58
CA THR A 71 -28.40 65.84 6.24
C THR A 71 -27.19 65.12 5.58
N SER A 72 -27.10 64.90 4.26
CA SER A 72 -27.95 65.33 3.11
C SER A 72 -27.90 64.38 1.87
N TYR A 73 -29.09 64.08 1.29
CA TYR A 73 -29.51 63.96 -0.15
C TYR A 73 -28.51 63.58 -1.29
N ALA A 74 -28.85 62.88 -2.41
CA ALA A 74 -30.05 62.22 -2.97
C ALA A 74 -29.70 61.64 -4.40
N SER A 75 -30.45 60.83 -5.18
CA SER A 75 -31.52 59.81 -4.98
C SER A 75 -31.97 59.13 -6.32
N SER A 76 -32.63 57.95 -6.27
CA SER A 76 -33.58 57.36 -7.28
C SER A 76 -33.06 56.53 -8.50
N ALA A 77 -33.95 55.75 -9.16
CA ALA A 77 -33.64 54.54 -9.98
C ALA A 77 -34.46 54.36 -11.32
N PRO A 78 -34.99 53.16 -11.70
CA PRO A 78 -34.55 52.31 -12.83
C PRO A 78 -35.45 52.34 -14.11
N PRO A 79 -35.08 51.67 -15.24
CA PRO A 79 -35.82 50.45 -15.69
C PRO A 79 -35.05 49.42 -16.60
N TYR A 80 -35.75 48.34 -17.02
CA TYR A 80 -35.43 47.39 -18.13
C TYR A 80 -35.97 47.92 -19.50
N PRO A 81 -35.43 47.56 -20.70
CA PRO A 81 -35.64 46.23 -21.35
C PRO A 81 -34.52 45.72 -22.32
N ASN A 82 -34.81 44.62 -23.04
CA ASN A 82 -33.96 43.86 -23.98
C ASN A 82 -34.13 44.32 -25.46
N PRO A 83 -33.12 44.27 -26.36
CA PRO A 83 -33.19 43.31 -27.49
C PRO A 83 -31.87 42.80 -28.16
N THR A 84 -31.99 41.62 -28.80
CA THR A 84 -31.30 40.95 -29.96
C THR A 84 -29.95 41.43 -30.63
N PRO A 85 -29.23 40.54 -31.37
CA PRO A 85 -27.79 40.69 -31.70
C PRO A 85 -27.42 41.03 -33.17
N THR A 86 -26.15 41.44 -33.39
CA THR A 86 -25.27 41.40 -34.61
C THR A 86 -23.99 42.24 -34.32
N MET A 87 -22.82 42.20 -34.99
CA MET A 87 -22.27 41.44 -36.13
C MET A 87 -20.70 41.41 -36.08
N TYR A 88 -20.10 40.36 -36.68
CA TYR A 88 -18.82 40.22 -37.45
C TYR A 88 -17.83 41.41 -37.66
N PRO A 89 -16.51 41.20 -38.01
CA PRO A 89 -16.05 40.23 -39.01
C PRO A 89 -14.66 39.52 -38.85
N ASN A 90 -14.41 38.59 -39.79
CA ASN A 90 -13.12 37.95 -40.10
C ASN A 90 -12.93 37.89 -41.65
N PRO A 91 -11.74 38.15 -42.24
CA PRO A 91 -11.49 37.96 -43.69
C PRO A 91 -11.26 36.47 -44.00
N HIS A 92 -11.95 35.80 -44.93
CA HIS A 92 -11.90 35.92 -46.41
C HIS A 92 -10.50 35.60 -46.98
N SER A 93 -10.34 34.64 -47.90
CA SER A 93 -10.95 34.62 -49.25
C SER A 93 -11.41 33.23 -49.78
N ASN A 94 -11.99 33.21 -50.99
CA ASN A 94 -12.59 32.07 -51.72
C ASN A 94 -12.23 32.17 -53.23
N PRO A 95 -12.43 31.14 -54.09
CA PRO A 95 -13.50 31.25 -55.11
C PRO A 95 -14.18 29.93 -55.60
N TYR A 96 -15.25 30.07 -56.41
CA TYR A 96 -16.12 29.01 -57.00
C TYR A 96 -16.09 28.98 -58.55
N PRO A 97 -16.62 27.93 -59.22
CA PRO A 97 -17.97 27.98 -59.84
C PRO A 97 -18.86 26.70 -59.68
N GLY A 98 -20.15 26.77 -60.08
CA GLY A 98 -21.17 25.67 -60.02
C GLY A 98 -21.45 24.98 -61.39
N PRO A 99 -22.66 24.39 -61.69
CA PRO A 99 -23.99 24.43 -61.02
C PRO A 99 -24.73 23.04 -60.86
N ARG A 100 -26.06 23.03 -60.57
CA ARG A 100 -27.00 21.85 -60.48
C ARG A 100 -28.17 21.94 -61.50
N PRO A 101 -28.95 20.85 -61.83
CA PRO A 101 -30.32 20.67 -61.24
C PRO A 101 -31.03 19.25 -61.28
N ASN A 102 -31.79 18.90 -60.21
CA ASN A 102 -33.06 18.07 -60.13
C ASN A 102 -33.18 16.65 -60.81
N PRO A 103 -34.32 15.87 -60.78
CA PRO A 103 -35.62 15.92 -60.02
C PRO A 103 -36.12 14.56 -59.39
N GLY A 104 -37.29 14.56 -58.68
CA GLY A 104 -38.11 13.35 -58.35
C GLY A 104 -38.34 13.05 -56.84
N SER A 105 -39.19 12.12 -56.35
CA SER A 105 -40.33 11.32 -56.90
C SER A 105 -41.14 10.59 -55.77
N TYR A 106 -42.30 9.96 -56.05
CA TYR A 106 -43.22 9.22 -55.12
C TYR A 106 -43.86 7.99 -55.83
N PRO A 107 -44.36 6.89 -55.16
CA PRO A 107 -45.53 6.89 -54.23
C PRO A 107 -45.52 5.83 -53.08
N ASN A 108 -46.65 5.70 -52.35
CA ASN A 108 -46.86 4.82 -51.17
C ASN A 108 -48.36 4.41 -51.00
N PRO A 109 -48.70 3.16 -50.58
CA PRO A 109 -50.05 2.76 -50.15
C PRO A 109 -50.17 2.26 -48.69
N LYS A 110 -51.35 2.46 -48.05
CA LYS A 110 -51.74 1.89 -46.73
C LYS A 110 -52.81 0.78 -46.88
N PRO A 111 -52.88 -0.19 -45.94
CA PRO A 111 -53.92 -0.24 -44.88
C PRO A 111 -53.32 -0.57 -43.48
N SER A 112 -54.01 -0.59 -42.32
CA SER A 112 -55.32 -0.10 -41.84
C SER A 112 -55.28 -0.02 -40.28
N THR A 113 -56.42 -0.08 -39.57
CA THR A 113 -56.58 -0.26 -38.08
C THR A 113 -57.86 -1.11 -37.81
N PRO A 114 -58.21 -1.47 -36.55
CA PRO A 114 -59.26 -0.67 -35.86
C PRO A 114 -59.31 -0.64 -34.31
N TYR A 115 -59.54 0.57 -33.73
CA TYR A 115 -60.43 0.94 -32.58
C TYR A 115 -60.30 0.27 -31.18
N TYR A 116 -60.75 0.83 -30.04
CA TYR A 116 -61.53 2.03 -29.60
C TYR A 116 -60.90 2.61 -28.28
N GLY A 117 -61.15 3.83 -27.77
CA GLY A 117 -61.78 5.02 -28.36
C GLY A 117 -62.86 5.76 -27.53
N SER A 118 -62.59 6.31 -26.33
CA SER A 118 -63.51 7.26 -25.63
C SER A 118 -62.84 8.27 -24.67
N ASN A 119 -63.57 9.32 -24.25
CA ASN A 119 -63.14 10.61 -23.63
C ASN A 119 -64.30 11.13 -22.73
N PRO A 120 -64.26 12.28 -22.00
CA PRO A 120 -63.17 13.11 -21.42
C PRO A 120 -63.48 13.65 -19.96
N THR A 121 -62.83 14.77 -19.54
CA THR A 121 -63.15 15.71 -18.42
C THR A 121 -62.61 15.41 -17.00
N PRO A 122 -62.50 16.41 -16.08
CA PRO A 122 -61.84 17.73 -16.27
C PRO A 122 -60.90 18.16 -15.09
N SER A 123 -60.14 19.24 -15.28
CA SER A 123 -59.19 19.80 -14.28
C SER A 123 -59.81 20.83 -13.31
N PRO A 124 -59.29 20.96 -12.08
CA PRO A 124 -59.41 22.17 -11.25
C PRO A 124 -58.05 22.86 -10.95
N GLN A 125 -58.09 24.12 -10.51
CA GLN A 125 -56.93 24.99 -10.22
C GLN A 125 -56.67 25.20 -8.70
N PRO A 126 -55.57 25.87 -8.27
CA PRO A 126 -55.01 25.71 -6.91
C PRO A 126 -55.63 26.61 -5.81
N GLY A 127 -55.44 26.20 -4.56
CA GLY A 127 -55.74 26.96 -3.34
C GLY A 127 -54.48 27.43 -2.57
N PRO A 128 -54.63 28.30 -1.55
CA PRO A 128 -53.51 29.07 -0.95
C PRO A 128 -52.76 28.37 0.20
N TYR A 129 -51.52 28.85 0.45
CA TYR A 129 -50.62 28.41 1.52
C TYR A 129 -51.00 28.88 2.94
N PRO A 130 -50.75 28.05 3.96
CA PRO A 130 -50.33 28.48 5.31
C PRO A 130 -48.82 28.32 5.53
N HIS A 131 -48.24 29.07 6.47
CA HIS A 131 -46.79 29.07 6.74
C HIS A 131 -46.31 27.89 7.64
N PRO A 132 -45.08 27.38 7.46
CA PRO A 132 -44.50 26.33 8.31
C PRO A 132 -43.56 26.86 9.41
N LYS A 133 -43.54 26.17 10.57
CA LYS A 133 -42.40 25.99 11.53
C LYS A 133 -42.92 25.34 12.83
N PRO A 134 -42.08 24.65 13.64
CA PRO A 134 -40.91 23.84 13.27
C PRO A 134 -40.94 22.44 13.95
N SER A 135 -40.82 21.36 13.18
CA SER A 135 -40.71 19.99 13.72
C SER A 135 -39.30 19.41 13.52
N THR A 136 -38.66 18.95 14.59
CA THR A 136 -37.35 18.28 14.57
C THR A 136 -37.42 16.91 13.90
N PRO A 137 -36.55 16.57 12.94
CA PRO A 137 -36.59 15.28 12.24
C PRO A 137 -35.99 14.15 13.07
N TYR A 138 -36.85 13.41 13.79
CA TYR A 138 -36.48 12.15 14.45
C TYR A 138 -36.70 10.98 13.47
N TYR A 139 -35.70 10.67 12.64
CA TYR A 139 -35.83 9.64 11.60
C TYR A 139 -35.70 8.21 12.16
N GLY A 140 -36.80 7.72 12.75
CA GLY A 140 -37.06 6.29 12.93
C GLY A 140 -38.22 5.88 12.02
N HIS A 141 -37.94 5.15 10.93
CA HIS A 141 -38.97 4.61 10.03
C HIS A 141 -38.78 3.10 9.84
N GLN A 142 -39.77 2.36 10.33
CA GLN A 142 -40.00 0.96 9.95
C GLN A 142 -40.52 0.95 8.51
N ALA A 143 -40.01 0.07 7.66
CA ALA A 143 -40.43 -0.01 6.27
C ALA A 143 -41.80 -0.71 6.14
N THR A 144 -42.80 0.02 5.66
CA THR A 144 -44.08 -0.56 5.22
C THR A 144 -43.89 -1.38 3.94
N HIS A 145 -44.42 -2.60 3.90
CA HIS A 145 -44.22 -3.49 2.74
C HIS A 145 -44.88 -2.97 1.46
N SER A 146 -44.05 -2.57 0.49
CA SER A 146 -44.39 -2.55 -0.93
C SER A 146 -43.74 -3.75 -1.63
N ASN A 147 -44.46 -4.42 -2.53
CA ASN A 147 -43.97 -5.62 -3.22
C ASN A 147 -42.92 -5.28 -4.30
N SER A 148 -41.67 -5.09 -3.88
CA SER A 148 -40.51 -5.01 -4.77
C SER A 148 -40.05 -6.43 -5.15
N TYR A 149 -39.87 -6.69 -6.44
CA TYR A 149 -39.26 -7.93 -6.92
C TYR A 149 -37.87 -8.09 -6.29
N GLN A 150 -37.69 -9.15 -5.48
CA GLN A 150 -36.41 -9.42 -4.85
C GLN A 150 -35.47 -10.03 -5.89
N THR A 151 -34.60 -9.18 -6.47
CA THR A 151 -33.48 -9.67 -7.27
C THR A 151 -32.60 -10.61 -6.44
N PRO A 152 -32.02 -11.68 -7.03
CA PRO A 152 -31.12 -12.56 -6.31
C PRO A 152 -29.93 -11.75 -5.76
N LYS A 153 -29.91 -11.54 -4.44
CA LYS A 153 -28.83 -10.79 -3.78
C LYS A 153 -27.53 -11.57 -3.91
N VAL A 154 -26.70 -11.18 -4.89
CA VAL A 154 -25.32 -11.65 -5.03
C VAL A 154 -24.63 -11.46 -3.69
N LYS A 155 -24.20 -12.57 -3.08
CA LYS A 155 -23.62 -12.59 -1.74
C LYS A 155 -22.20 -12.01 -1.78
N ARG A 156 -22.11 -10.68 -1.69
CA ARG A 156 -20.86 -9.93 -1.60
C ARG A 156 -20.14 -10.21 -0.27
N SER A 157 -18.83 -10.05 -0.26
CA SER A 157 -17.94 -10.28 0.87
C SER A 157 -17.33 -8.96 1.38
N PRO A 158 -18.04 -8.13 2.16
CA PRO A 158 -17.45 -6.97 2.80
C PRO A 158 -16.42 -7.39 3.86
N THR A 159 -15.36 -6.60 4.02
CA THR A 159 -14.29 -6.81 5.02
C THR A 159 -14.50 -5.94 6.26
N VAL A 160 -15.17 -4.80 6.11
CA VAL A 160 -15.69 -3.98 7.20
C VAL A 160 -17.21 -4.14 7.24
N VAL A 161 -17.74 -4.44 8.42
CA VAL A 161 -19.19 -4.63 8.64
C VAL A 161 -19.66 -3.77 9.82
N PRO A 162 -20.96 -3.42 9.90
CA PRO A 162 -21.51 -2.75 11.08
C PRO A 162 -21.23 -3.56 12.35
N ALA A 163 -20.61 -2.93 13.35
CA ALA A 163 -20.30 -3.57 14.61
C ALA A 163 -21.55 -3.91 15.41
N HIS A 164 -21.53 -5.05 16.11
CA HIS A 164 -22.55 -5.44 17.06
C HIS A 164 -21.93 -6.19 18.24
N PRO A 165 -22.22 -5.82 19.51
CA PRO A 165 -22.90 -4.59 19.91
C PRO A 165 -22.10 -3.33 19.52
N PHE A 166 -22.78 -2.18 19.50
CA PHE A 166 -22.20 -0.87 19.14
C PHE A 166 -22.60 0.17 20.20
N ASP A 167 -21.66 1.06 20.53
CA ASP A 167 -21.87 2.17 21.48
C ASP A 167 -21.09 3.40 20.99
N PRO A 168 -21.75 4.39 20.35
CA PRO A 168 -21.09 5.56 19.81
C PRO A 168 -20.54 6.50 20.89
N ARG A 169 -21.04 6.44 22.13
CA ARG A 169 -20.48 7.24 23.24
C ARG A 169 -19.14 6.67 23.67
N LYS A 170 -19.07 5.36 23.89
CA LYS A 170 -17.83 4.67 24.27
C LYS A 170 -16.76 4.76 23.19
N ASP A 171 -17.13 4.65 21.93
CA ASP A 171 -16.20 4.84 20.81
C ASP A 171 -15.71 6.30 20.73
N ALA A 172 -16.58 7.29 20.96
CA ALA A 172 -16.18 8.70 21.07
C ALA A 172 -15.25 8.97 22.28
N GLU A 173 -15.45 8.30 23.41
CA GLU A 173 -14.56 8.35 24.58
C GLU A 173 -13.17 7.79 24.27
N ILE A 174 -13.10 6.66 23.55
CA ILE A 174 -11.83 6.06 23.10
C ILE A 174 -11.08 7.03 22.17
N LEU A 175 -11.76 7.59 21.16
CA LEU A 175 -11.16 8.58 20.26
C LEU A 175 -10.74 9.85 20.99
N ARG A 176 -11.54 10.35 21.94
CA ARG A 176 -11.19 11.54 22.74
C ARG A 176 -9.97 11.27 23.62
N LYS A 177 -9.80 10.05 24.14
CA LYS A 177 -8.59 9.66 24.88
C LYS A 177 -7.38 9.53 23.97
N ALA A 178 -7.54 8.96 22.77
CA ALA A 178 -6.48 8.78 21.79
C ALA A 178 -5.87 10.12 21.30
N MET A 179 -6.68 11.18 21.28
CA MET A 179 -6.29 12.55 20.92
C MET A 179 -6.13 13.45 22.17
N LYS A 180 -5.49 12.95 23.23
CA LYS A 180 -5.32 13.72 24.48
C LYS A 180 -3.97 13.46 25.16
N GLY A 181 -3.02 14.33 24.88
CA GLY A 181 -1.75 14.38 25.60
C GLY A 181 -0.69 15.10 24.79
N PHE A 182 0.51 14.54 24.80
CA PHE A 182 1.55 14.81 23.83
C PHE A 182 1.69 13.57 22.94
N GLY A 183 1.44 13.72 21.65
CA GLY A 183 1.30 12.60 20.71
C GLY A 183 -0.09 11.95 20.71
N THR A 184 -0.31 11.09 19.73
CA THR A 184 -1.60 10.47 19.39
C THR A 184 -1.54 8.95 19.65
N ASP A 185 -2.69 8.31 19.88
CA ASP A 185 -2.83 6.84 19.84
C ASP A 185 -3.48 6.43 18.50
N GLU A 186 -2.68 6.37 17.43
CA GLU A 186 -3.13 5.98 16.09
C GLU A 186 -3.71 4.57 16.12
N LYS A 187 -3.14 3.68 16.95
CA LYS A 187 -3.61 2.30 17.13
C LYS A 187 -5.05 2.28 17.66
N ALA A 188 -5.42 3.13 18.61
CA ALA A 188 -6.80 3.26 19.07
C ALA A 188 -7.71 3.85 18.00
N ILE A 189 -7.27 4.90 17.29
CA ILE A 189 -8.03 5.53 16.19
C ILE A 189 -8.36 4.49 15.10
N ILE A 190 -7.37 3.74 14.63
CA ILE A 190 -7.56 2.68 13.62
C ILE A 190 -8.50 1.60 14.19
N ASN A 191 -8.26 1.10 15.41
CA ASN A 191 -9.07 0.01 15.98
C ASN A 191 -10.53 0.37 16.21
N VAL A 192 -10.89 1.64 16.39
CA VAL A 192 -12.28 2.09 16.35
C VAL A 192 -12.74 2.22 14.90
N LEU A 193 -12.09 3.08 14.10
CA LEU A 193 -12.65 3.54 12.83
C LEU A 193 -12.66 2.48 11.73
N THR A 194 -11.69 1.58 11.65
CA THR A 194 -11.71 0.48 10.65
C THR A 194 -12.61 -0.68 11.05
N LYS A 195 -13.15 -0.69 12.28
CA LYS A 195 -14.01 -1.75 12.82
C LYS A 195 -15.45 -1.25 13.07
N ARG A 196 -15.87 -0.22 12.32
CA ARG A 196 -17.21 0.38 12.29
C ARG A 196 -17.59 0.69 10.84
N SER A 197 -18.87 0.64 10.51
CA SER A 197 -19.35 1.12 9.20
C SER A 197 -19.34 2.65 9.11
N ASN A 198 -19.37 3.23 7.91
CA ASN A 198 -19.42 4.68 7.69
C ASN A 198 -20.59 5.33 8.44
N ALA A 199 -21.77 4.70 8.46
CA ALA A 199 -22.91 5.16 9.25
C ALA A 199 -22.60 5.24 10.76
N GLN A 200 -21.95 4.21 11.32
CA GLN A 200 -21.52 4.18 12.72
C GLN A 200 -20.42 5.22 13.02
N ARG A 201 -19.49 5.46 12.10
CA ARG A 201 -18.47 6.53 12.22
C ARG A 201 -19.11 7.92 12.30
N LEU A 202 -20.15 8.17 11.51
CA LEU A 202 -20.90 9.43 11.54
C LEU A 202 -21.69 9.58 12.86
N GLU A 203 -22.27 8.49 13.38
CA GLU A 203 -22.92 8.48 14.69
C GLU A 203 -21.93 8.75 15.84
N ILE A 204 -20.72 8.19 15.78
CA ILE A 204 -19.61 8.50 16.71
C ILE A 204 -19.26 9.99 16.64
N ALA A 205 -19.20 10.61 15.45
CA ALA A 205 -18.91 12.04 15.31
C ALA A 205 -19.98 12.92 15.97
N VAL A 206 -21.27 12.58 15.82
CA VAL A 206 -22.38 13.27 16.50
C VAL A 206 -22.26 13.12 18.02
N HIS A 207 -21.93 11.93 18.51
CA HIS A 207 -21.75 11.69 19.94
C HIS A 207 -20.51 12.40 20.52
N PHE A 208 -19.39 12.43 19.80
CA PHE A 208 -18.19 13.19 20.16
C PHE A 208 -18.49 14.69 20.27
N LYS A 209 -19.22 15.25 19.29
CA LYS A 209 -19.67 16.65 19.31
C LYS A 209 -20.58 16.94 20.50
N THR A 210 -21.47 16.02 20.84
CA THR A 210 -22.39 16.13 21.98
C THR A 210 -21.66 16.06 23.33
N LEU A 211 -20.69 15.16 23.48
CA LEU A 211 -19.96 14.93 24.73
C LEU A 211 -18.88 15.98 25.03
N TYR A 212 -18.24 16.55 23.99
CA TYR A 212 -17.05 17.39 24.15
C TYR A 212 -17.14 18.78 23.51
N GLY A 213 -18.21 19.10 22.79
CA GLY A 213 -18.36 20.35 22.04
C GLY A 213 -17.43 20.52 20.83
N LYS A 214 -16.42 19.64 20.68
CA LYS A 214 -15.42 19.61 19.60
C LYS A 214 -15.93 18.88 18.36
N ASP A 215 -15.41 19.24 17.19
CA ASP A 215 -15.68 18.48 15.97
C ASP A 215 -14.67 17.34 15.80
N LEU A 216 -15.14 16.12 15.60
CA LEU A 216 -14.27 14.93 15.51
C LEU A 216 -13.37 14.95 14.27
N ILE A 217 -13.86 15.46 13.14
CA ILE A 217 -13.10 15.50 11.89
C ILE A 217 -12.00 16.57 12.00
N SER A 218 -12.31 17.71 12.63
CA SER A 218 -11.32 18.75 12.94
C SER A 218 -10.26 18.28 13.93
N ASP A 219 -10.64 17.60 15.02
CA ASP A 219 -9.71 17.05 16.00
C ASP A 219 -8.78 16.01 15.33
N LEU A 220 -9.32 15.09 14.52
CA LEU A 220 -8.53 14.10 13.76
C LEU A 220 -7.55 14.75 12.77
N LYS A 221 -7.90 15.89 12.16
CA LYS A 221 -6.98 16.63 11.25
C LYS A 221 -5.86 17.36 11.98
N SER A 222 -6.03 17.73 13.25
CA SER A 222 -4.96 18.36 14.03
C SER A 222 -3.97 17.37 14.63
N GLU A 223 -4.36 16.10 14.78
CA GLU A 223 -3.62 15.07 15.52
C GLU A 223 -2.98 14.00 14.59
N LEU A 224 -3.30 14.04 13.29
CA LEU A 224 -2.82 13.12 12.24
C LEU A 224 -2.17 13.89 11.08
N SER A 225 -1.44 13.20 10.21
CA SER A 225 -0.91 13.79 8.97
C SER A 225 -0.77 12.78 7.82
N GLY A 226 -0.53 13.31 6.61
CA GLY A 226 -0.13 12.52 5.44
C GLY A 226 -1.21 11.57 4.93
N ASN A 227 -0.80 10.44 4.34
CA ASN A 227 -1.75 9.47 3.77
C ASN A 227 -2.58 8.76 4.84
N PHE A 228 -2.10 8.69 6.08
CA PHE A 228 -2.88 8.17 7.20
C PHE A 228 -4.05 9.10 7.54
N GLU A 229 -3.81 10.41 7.68
CA GLU A 229 -4.87 11.42 7.81
C GLU A 229 -5.87 11.31 6.65
N LYS A 230 -5.42 11.36 5.38
CA LYS A 230 -6.29 11.24 4.21
C LYS A 230 -7.20 10.01 4.28
N THR A 231 -6.66 8.85 4.71
CA THR A 231 -7.43 7.61 4.85
C THR A 231 -8.49 7.73 5.95
N ILE A 232 -8.12 8.24 7.13
CA ILE A 232 -9.05 8.41 8.25
C ILE A 232 -10.16 9.43 7.91
N ILE A 233 -9.82 10.55 7.29
CA ILE A 233 -10.81 11.57 6.87
C ILE A 233 -11.73 11.03 5.76
N ALA A 234 -11.22 10.23 4.83
CA ALA A 234 -12.05 9.53 3.84
C ALA A 234 -13.05 8.56 4.50
N LEU A 235 -12.61 7.75 5.48
CA LEU A 235 -13.50 6.85 6.25
C LEU A 235 -14.61 7.60 7.00
N MET A 236 -14.30 8.79 7.54
CA MET A 236 -15.21 9.65 8.30
C MET A 236 -16.15 10.50 7.43
N THR A 237 -15.89 10.60 6.12
CA THR A 237 -16.72 11.37 5.19
C THR A 237 -17.90 10.51 4.72
N PRO A 238 -19.15 11.01 4.65
CA PRO A 238 -20.26 10.22 4.10
C PRO A 238 -20.01 9.95 2.61
N LEU A 239 -20.26 8.72 2.15
CA LEU A 239 -19.86 8.27 0.80
C LEU A 239 -20.30 9.18 -0.37
N PRO A 240 -21.51 9.77 -0.42
CA PRO A 240 -21.89 10.66 -1.52
C PRO A 240 -21.04 11.94 -1.58
N GLN A 241 -20.67 12.50 -0.43
CA GLN A 241 -19.78 13.65 -0.31
C GLN A 241 -18.33 13.28 -0.65
N PHE A 242 -17.88 12.08 -0.27
CA PHE A 242 -16.56 11.58 -0.65
C PHE A 242 -16.45 11.40 -2.17
N TYR A 243 -17.40 10.73 -2.81
CA TYR A 243 -17.44 10.61 -4.27
C TYR A 243 -17.62 11.96 -4.97
N ALA A 244 -18.45 12.87 -4.45
CA ALA A 244 -18.58 14.21 -5.01
C ALA A 244 -17.26 14.99 -4.99
N LYS A 245 -16.49 14.88 -3.89
CA LYS A 245 -15.14 15.45 -3.79
C LYS A 245 -14.18 14.80 -4.77
N GLU A 246 -14.15 13.47 -4.86
CA GLU A 246 -13.22 12.79 -5.76
C GLU A 246 -13.51 13.06 -7.25
N LEU A 247 -14.78 13.27 -7.61
CA LEU A 247 -15.17 13.75 -8.94
C LEU A 247 -14.78 15.22 -9.18
N HIS A 248 -15.02 16.12 -8.21
CA HIS A 248 -14.58 17.52 -8.28
C HIS A 248 -13.06 17.63 -8.46
N ASP A 249 -12.31 16.90 -7.63
CA ASP A 249 -10.85 16.87 -7.66
C ASP A 249 -10.30 16.02 -8.83
N ALA A 250 -11.17 15.42 -9.65
CA ALA A 250 -10.81 14.77 -10.92
C ALA A 250 -11.03 15.68 -12.14
N ILE A 251 -11.77 16.78 -12.02
CA ILE A 251 -11.96 17.78 -13.09
C ILE A 251 -11.31 19.13 -12.78
N SER A 252 -11.07 19.42 -11.49
CA SER A 252 -10.46 20.67 -11.03
C SER A 252 -8.93 20.63 -11.13
N GLY A 253 -8.37 21.16 -12.21
CA GLY A 253 -6.92 21.32 -12.32
C GLY A 253 -6.43 21.70 -13.72
N LEU A 254 -5.15 21.40 -13.98
CA LEU A 254 -4.58 21.40 -15.33
C LEU A 254 -4.63 19.98 -15.88
N GLY A 255 -5.75 19.64 -16.52
CA GLY A 255 -6.08 18.28 -16.97
C GLY A 255 -7.23 17.67 -16.17
N THR A 256 -7.78 16.57 -16.69
CA THR A 256 -8.77 15.73 -16.02
C THR A 256 -8.09 14.44 -15.53
N ASP A 257 -8.64 13.80 -14.50
CA ASP A 257 -8.35 12.41 -14.12
C ASP A 257 -9.47 11.53 -14.64
N GLU A 258 -9.34 11.09 -15.89
CA GLU A 258 -10.35 10.27 -16.54
C GLU A 258 -10.49 8.92 -15.84
N THR A 259 -9.44 8.43 -15.16
CA THR A 259 -9.48 7.15 -14.44
C THR A 259 -10.46 7.21 -13.27
N VAL A 260 -10.42 8.28 -12.46
CA VAL A 260 -11.37 8.49 -11.35
C VAL A 260 -12.79 8.69 -11.88
N LEU A 261 -12.98 9.49 -12.93
CA LEU A 261 -14.29 9.69 -13.56
C LEU A 261 -14.89 8.37 -14.04
N ILE A 262 -14.11 7.60 -14.80
CA ILE A 262 -14.49 6.29 -15.33
C ILE A 262 -14.84 5.33 -14.20
N GLU A 263 -14.01 5.21 -13.16
CA GLU A 263 -14.23 4.22 -12.10
C GLU A 263 -15.53 4.49 -11.34
N VAL A 264 -15.81 5.74 -10.99
CA VAL A 264 -17.03 6.13 -10.25
C VAL A 264 -18.27 6.00 -11.13
N MET A 265 -18.22 6.50 -12.37
CA MET A 265 -19.39 6.51 -13.27
C MET A 265 -19.75 5.13 -13.84
N CYS A 266 -18.79 4.21 -13.95
CA CYS A 266 -19.01 2.88 -14.56
C CYS A 266 -19.33 1.77 -13.55
N THR A 267 -19.43 2.06 -12.25
CA THR A 267 -19.56 1.03 -11.19
C THR A 267 -20.68 1.24 -10.16
N LEU A 268 -21.33 2.40 -10.17
CA LEU A 268 -22.39 2.78 -9.23
C LEU A 268 -23.79 2.68 -9.86
N THR A 269 -24.80 2.47 -9.02
CA THR A 269 -26.22 2.45 -9.39
C THR A 269 -26.77 3.84 -9.72
N ASN A 270 -27.91 3.89 -10.40
CA ASN A 270 -28.61 5.14 -10.68
C ASN A 270 -28.91 5.94 -9.39
N ALA A 271 -29.25 5.24 -8.30
CA ALA A 271 -29.57 5.87 -7.02
C ALA A 271 -28.33 6.51 -6.37
N GLU A 272 -27.19 5.82 -6.41
CA GLU A 272 -25.91 6.33 -5.91
C GLU A 272 -25.45 7.56 -6.73
N ILE A 273 -25.47 7.49 -8.06
CA ILE A 273 -25.11 8.62 -8.94
C ILE A 273 -26.00 9.85 -8.69
N ARG A 274 -27.33 9.68 -8.53
CA ARG A 274 -28.23 10.80 -8.19
C ARG A 274 -27.90 11.41 -6.82
N THR A 275 -27.59 10.59 -5.82
CA THR A 275 -27.20 11.04 -4.48
C THR A 275 -25.87 11.81 -4.51
N ILE A 276 -24.92 11.37 -5.35
CA ILE A 276 -23.64 12.04 -5.57
C ILE A 276 -23.84 13.39 -6.28
N ARG A 277 -24.72 13.47 -7.29
CA ARG A 277 -25.09 14.74 -7.95
C ARG A 277 -25.66 15.76 -6.97
N GLU A 278 -26.52 15.32 -6.03
CA GLU A 278 -27.02 16.18 -4.96
C GLU A 278 -25.91 16.63 -4.00
N ALA A 279 -25.03 15.72 -3.57
CA ALA A 279 -23.92 16.04 -2.67
C ALA A 279 -22.94 17.02 -3.33
N TYR A 280 -22.63 16.84 -4.61
CA TYR A 280 -21.81 17.73 -5.41
C TYR A 280 -22.42 19.13 -5.48
N HIS A 281 -23.70 19.25 -5.87
CA HIS A 281 -24.38 20.54 -5.96
C HIS A 281 -24.49 21.26 -4.60
N ARG A 282 -24.66 20.52 -3.50
CA ARG A 282 -24.64 21.09 -2.14
C ARG A 282 -23.26 21.58 -1.71
N THR A 283 -22.19 20.97 -2.20
CA THR A 283 -20.80 21.24 -1.77
C THR A 283 -20.11 22.31 -2.63
N TYR A 284 -20.31 22.26 -3.95
CA TYR A 284 -19.61 23.11 -4.94
C TYR A 284 -20.52 24.15 -5.61
N HIS A 285 -21.81 24.16 -5.25
CA HIS A 285 -22.83 25.10 -5.78
C HIS A 285 -22.98 25.10 -7.31
N ASN A 286 -22.57 23.99 -7.94
CA ASN A 286 -22.55 23.80 -9.38
C ASN A 286 -23.06 22.40 -9.75
N ASN A 287 -23.32 22.12 -11.03
CA ASN A 287 -23.89 20.87 -11.49
C ASN A 287 -22.80 19.96 -12.08
N LEU A 288 -22.59 18.79 -11.48
CA LEU A 288 -21.65 17.77 -11.95
C LEU A 288 -21.80 17.43 -13.45
N GLU A 289 -23.03 17.45 -13.99
CA GLU A 289 -23.28 17.20 -15.41
C GLU A 289 -22.89 18.39 -16.32
N SER A 290 -22.78 19.59 -15.76
CA SER A 290 -22.27 20.78 -16.43
C SER A 290 -20.74 20.77 -16.45
N ASP A 291 -20.12 20.44 -15.32
CA ASP A 291 -18.66 20.50 -15.17
C ASP A 291 -18.01 19.38 -15.99
N LEU A 292 -18.57 18.17 -15.94
CA LEU A 292 -18.21 17.09 -16.87
C LEU A 292 -18.33 17.50 -18.36
N LYS A 293 -19.24 18.42 -18.73
CA LYS A 293 -19.33 18.92 -20.12
C LYS A 293 -18.29 19.98 -20.46
N GLY A 294 -17.82 20.73 -19.47
CA GLY A 294 -16.75 21.71 -19.62
C GLY A 294 -15.39 21.03 -19.78
N ASP A 295 -15.04 20.17 -18.83
CA ASP A 295 -13.66 19.65 -18.69
C ASP A 295 -13.37 18.43 -19.57
N THR A 296 -14.40 17.65 -19.94
CA THR A 296 -14.23 16.51 -20.87
C THR A 296 -14.61 16.85 -22.32
N SER A 297 -14.03 16.13 -23.30
CA SER A 297 -14.19 16.43 -24.72
C SER A 297 -14.78 15.29 -25.58
N GLY A 298 -15.13 15.60 -26.82
CA GLY A 298 -15.44 14.63 -27.88
C GLY A 298 -16.50 13.57 -27.52
N HIS A 299 -16.08 12.30 -27.57
CA HIS A 299 -16.91 11.12 -27.41
C HIS A 299 -16.88 10.64 -25.95
N PHE A 300 -15.77 10.87 -25.25
CA PHE A 300 -15.63 10.63 -23.81
C PHE A 300 -16.62 11.47 -23.00
N ARG A 301 -16.81 12.75 -23.37
CA ARG A 301 -17.88 13.60 -22.81
C ARG A 301 -19.28 13.00 -22.97
N ARG A 302 -19.57 12.38 -24.13
CA ARG A 302 -20.87 11.74 -24.36
C ARG A 302 -21.06 10.52 -23.45
N LEU A 303 -20.00 9.73 -23.23
CA LEU A 303 -19.99 8.62 -22.27
C LEU A 303 -20.21 9.11 -20.83
N MET A 304 -19.44 10.09 -20.37
CA MET A 304 -19.54 10.62 -18.99
C MET A 304 -20.91 11.26 -18.70
N VAL A 305 -21.47 12.03 -19.64
CA VAL A 305 -22.83 12.61 -19.50
C VAL A 305 -23.91 11.53 -19.51
N ALA A 306 -23.78 10.49 -20.34
CA ALA A 306 -24.75 9.38 -20.39
C ALA A 306 -24.79 8.58 -19.07
N LEU A 307 -23.63 8.33 -18.46
CA LEU A 307 -23.54 7.67 -17.14
C LEU A 307 -24.04 8.60 -16.02
N CYS A 308 -23.61 9.87 -15.99
CA CYS A 308 -24.06 10.86 -15.01
C CYS A 308 -25.58 11.11 -15.06
N SER A 309 -26.23 10.88 -16.21
CA SER A 309 -27.70 10.95 -16.35
C SER A 309 -28.47 9.93 -15.50
N ALA A 310 -27.81 8.88 -14.98
CA ALA A 310 -28.42 7.88 -14.10
C ALA A 310 -29.71 7.28 -14.70
N GLY A 311 -29.63 6.86 -15.96
CA GLY A 311 -30.74 6.32 -16.77
C GLY A 311 -30.53 4.89 -17.26
N ARG A 312 -29.72 4.08 -16.57
CA ARG A 312 -29.52 2.67 -16.91
C ARG A 312 -30.73 1.84 -16.48
N ASP A 313 -31.09 0.82 -17.24
CA ASP A 313 -32.02 -0.21 -16.77
C ASP A 313 -31.38 -1.03 -15.62
N GLU A 314 -32.12 -1.19 -14.52
CA GLU A 314 -31.71 -1.95 -13.34
C GLU A 314 -32.60 -3.20 -13.10
N SER A 315 -33.46 -3.55 -14.06
CA SER A 315 -34.41 -4.68 -13.98
C SER A 315 -33.76 -6.07 -13.89
N MET A 316 -32.52 -6.21 -14.39
CA MET A 316 -31.83 -7.49 -14.62
C MET A 316 -32.56 -8.47 -15.57
N VAL A 317 -33.54 -7.99 -16.34
CA VAL A 317 -34.29 -8.80 -17.32
C VAL A 317 -33.49 -8.93 -18.61
N VAL A 318 -33.39 -10.15 -19.16
CA VAL A 318 -32.69 -10.43 -20.43
C VAL A 318 -33.70 -10.71 -21.53
N ASP A 319 -33.71 -9.87 -22.57
CA ASP A 319 -34.37 -10.17 -23.84
C ASP A 319 -33.32 -10.77 -24.79
N GLN A 320 -33.47 -12.05 -25.13
CA GLN A 320 -32.53 -12.76 -25.99
C GLN A 320 -32.51 -12.21 -27.43
N ALA A 321 -33.66 -11.81 -27.96
CA ALA A 321 -33.78 -11.34 -29.34
C ALA A 321 -33.17 -9.94 -29.48
N ALA A 322 -33.43 -9.06 -28.51
CA ALA A 322 -32.76 -7.77 -28.42
C ALA A 322 -31.25 -7.94 -28.18
N ALA A 323 -30.81 -8.90 -27.36
CA ALA A 323 -29.38 -9.14 -27.12
C ALA A 323 -28.62 -9.55 -28.39
N ILE A 324 -29.22 -10.41 -29.24
CA ILE A 324 -28.69 -10.77 -30.56
C ILE A 324 -28.65 -9.55 -31.49
N SER A 325 -29.75 -8.78 -31.56
CA SER A 325 -29.82 -7.59 -32.42
C SER A 325 -28.86 -6.48 -32.00
N GLU A 326 -28.58 -6.32 -30.70
CA GLU A 326 -27.65 -5.32 -30.17
C GLU A 326 -26.19 -5.76 -30.32
N ALA A 327 -25.91 -7.07 -30.24
CA ALA A 327 -24.60 -7.61 -30.59
C ALA A 327 -24.28 -7.41 -32.07
N GLN A 328 -25.26 -7.64 -32.96
CA GLN A 328 -25.12 -7.35 -34.39
C GLN A 328 -24.93 -5.84 -34.64
N ALA A 329 -25.72 -4.99 -33.98
CA ALA A 329 -25.58 -3.53 -34.10
C ALA A 329 -24.21 -3.02 -33.61
N LEU A 330 -23.64 -3.59 -32.54
CA LEU A 330 -22.30 -3.25 -32.09
C LEU A 330 -21.21 -3.71 -33.07
N TYR A 331 -21.40 -4.84 -33.75
CA TYR A 331 -20.49 -5.31 -34.79
C TYR A 331 -20.54 -4.40 -36.02
N GLU A 332 -21.74 -4.09 -36.52
CA GLU A 332 -21.96 -3.18 -37.65
C GLU A 332 -21.54 -1.73 -37.36
N ALA A 333 -21.64 -1.28 -36.09
CA ALA A 333 -21.15 0.02 -35.64
C ALA A 333 -19.62 0.10 -35.54
N GLY A 334 -18.92 -1.03 -35.42
CA GLY A 334 -17.46 -1.11 -35.38
C GLY A 334 -16.91 -1.88 -36.58
N GLU A 335 -16.49 -3.13 -36.35
CA GLU A 335 -15.66 -3.89 -37.30
C GLU A 335 -16.37 -4.26 -38.62
N GLY A 336 -17.70 -4.14 -38.70
CA GLY A 336 -18.48 -4.30 -39.92
C GLY A 336 -18.44 -3.10 -40.88
N ARG A 337 -17.76 -1.99 -40.53
CA ARG A 337 -17.64 -0.79 -41.38
C ARG A 337 -16.21 -0.23 -41.39
N TRP A 338 -15.99 0.87 -42.11
CA TRP A 338 -14.78 1.69 -41.99
C TRP A 338 -15.07 2.90 -41.10
N GLY A 339 -14.27 3.08 -40.03
CA GLY A 339 -14.57 4.00 -38.93
C GLY A 339 -15.62 3.43 -37.96
N THR A 340 -16.03 4.21 -36.97
CA THR A 340 -16.81 3.72 -35.82
C THR A 340 -18.05 4.58 -35.59
N ASP A 341 -19.17 3.98 -35.17
CA ASP A 341 -20.29 4.72 -34.56
C ASP A 341 -20.28 4.52 -33.04
N GLU A 342 -19.62 5.45 -32.37
CA GLU A 342 -19.48 5.49 -30.91
C GLU A 342 -20.81 5.86 -30.22
N SER A 343 -21.79 6.34 -30.98
CA SER A 343 -23.13 6.67 -30.48
C SER A 343 -23.92 5.40 -30.19
N THR A 344 -23.86 4.40 -31.09
CA THR A 344 -24.43 3.07 -30.87
C THR A 344 -23.75 2.35 -29.70
N PHE A 345 -22.42 2.40 -29.61
CA PHE A 345 -21.68 1.87 -28.45
C PHE A 345 -22.13 2.53 -27.14
N ASN A 346 -22.14 3.86 -27.07
CA ASN A 346 -22.56 4.59 -25.87
C ASN A 346 -24.02 4.29 -25.49
N MET A 347 -24.94 4.24 -26.47
CA MET A 347 -26.36 3.95 -26.23
C MET A 347 -26.54 2.59 -25.54
N ILE A 348 -26.01 1.52 -26.14
CA ILE A 348 -26.19 0.15 -25.63
C ILE A 348 -25.47 -0.01 -24.29
N LEU A 349 -24.19 0.36 -24.22
CA LEU A 349 -23.34 0.13 -23.04
C LEU A 349 -23.73 0.99 -21.82
N CYS A 350 -24.37 2.15 -22.00
CA CYS A 350 -24.83 2.99 -20.88
C CYS A 350 -26.25 2.66 -20.41
N GLN A 351 -27.16 2.28 -21.31
CA GLN A 351 -28.59 2.19 -20.99
C GLN A 351 -29.06 0.79 -20.58
N ARG A 352 -28.43 -0.29 -21.04
CA ARG A 352 -28.89 -1.65 -20.77
C ARG A 352 -28.46 -2.17 -19.38
N ASN A 353 -29.23 -3.09 -18.81
CA ASN A 353 -28.90 -3.74 -17.54
C ASN A 353 -27.72 -4.71 -17.69
N TYR A 354 -27.09 -5.07 -16.57
CA TYR A 354 -25.83 -5.83 -16.57
C TYR A 354 -25.99 -7.27 -17.08
N GLU A 355 -27.08 -7.97 -16.77
CA GLU A 355 -27.28 -9.34 -17.27
C GLU A 355 -27.59 -9.36 -18.77
N HIS A 356 -28.37 -8.39 -19.27
CA HIS A 356 -28.61 -8.21 -20.70
C HIS A 356 -27.30 -7.89 -21.45
N LEU A 357 -26.45 -7.01 -20.90
CA LEU A 357 -25.15 -6.71 -21.52
C LEU A 357 -24.18 -7.89 -21.51
N LYS A 358 -24.19 -8.75 -20.48
CA LYS A 358 -23.44 -10.03 -20.53
C LYS A 358 -23.93 -10.92 -21.66
N MET A 359 -25.24 -10.98 -21.92
CA MET A 359 -25.81 -11.73 -23.05
C MET A 359 -25.39 -11.13 -24.40
N VAL A 360 -25.47 -9.79 -24.54
CA VAL A 360 -24.96 -9.05 -25.72
C VAL A 360 -23.47 -9.37 -25.98
N PHE A 361 -22.62 -9.42 -24.95
CA PHE A 361 -21.19 -9.72 -25.13
C PHE A 361 -20.94 -11.17 -25.57
N GLN A 362 -21.76 -12.12 -25.13
CA GLN A 362 -21.69 -13.51 -25.58
C GLN A 362 -22.13 -13.67 -27.04
N GLU A 363 -23.21 -13.01 -27.45
CA GLU A 363 -23.65 -13.01 -28.86
C GLU A 363 -22.63 -12.27 -29.75
N TYR A 364 -22.02 -11.17 -29.27
CA TYR A 364 -20.96 -10.46 -29.99
C TYR A 364 -19.77 -11.38 -30.28
N HIS A 365 -19.37 -12.20 -29.30
CA HIS A 365 -18.30 -13.19 -29.48
C HIS A 365 -18.68 -14.25 -30.54
N ARG A 366 -19.94 -14.67 -30.63
CA ARG A 366 -20.39 -15.61 -31.69
C ARG A 366 -20.38 -14.99 -33.09
N ILE A 367 -20.71 -13.70 -33.20
CA ILE A 367 -20.77 -12.96 -34.47
C ILE A 367 -19.37 -12.62 -35.00
N SER A 368 -18.51 -12.06 -34.13
CA SER A 368 -17.16 -11.58 -34.49
C SER A 368 -16.05 -12.62 -34.37
N GLY A 369 -16.31 -13.72 -33.65
CA GLY A 369 -15.30 -14.70 -33.26
C GLY A 369 -14.38 -14.26 -32.11
N HIS A 370 -14.68 -13.15 -31.40
CA HIS A 370 -13.91 -12.72 -30.23
C HIS A 370 -14.62 -11.73 -29.29
N ASP A 371 -14.04 -11.53 -28.11
CA ASP A 371 -14.54 -10.58 -27.12
C ASP A 371 -14.58 -9.13 -27.63
N ILE A 372 -15.61 -8.39 -27.21
CA ILE A 372 -15.82 -6.98 -27.58
C ILE A 372 -14.69 -6.06 -27.08
N GLU A 373 -13.97 -6.41 -26.00
CA GLU A 373 -12.76 -5.68 -25.60
C GLU A 373 -11.61 -5.73 -26.62
N LYS A 374 -11.62 -6.66 -27.59
CA LYS A 374 -10.68 -6.66 -28.72
C LYS A 374 -11.12 -5.67 -29.80
N ALA A 375 -12.42 -5.59 -30.08
CA ALA A 375 -12.99 -4.60 -31.00
C ALA A 375 -12.76 -3.18 -30.48
N ILE A 376 -13.05 -2.92 -29.20
CA ILE A 376 -12.89 -1.57 -28.61
C ILE A 376 -11.42 -1.09 -28.68
N LYS A 377 -10.44 -1.97 -28.47
CA LYS A 377 -9.00 -1.64 -28.62
C LYS A 377 -8.53 -1.40 -30.06
N LYS A 378 -9.34 -1.75 -31.05
CA LYS A 378 -9.02 -1.67 -32.48
C LYS A 378 -9.71 -0.46 -33.13
N GLU A 379 -10.94 -0.19 -32.73
CA GLU A 379 -11.81 0.86 -33.30
C GLU A 379 -11.84 2.17 -32.50
N PHE A 380 -11.24 2.22 -31.32
CA PHE A 380 -11.18 3.41 -30.45
C PHE A 380 -9.77 3.67 -29.94
N SER A 381 -9.50 4.91 -29.53
CA SER A 381 -8.25 5.30 -28.85
C SER A 381 -8.52 6.34 -27.75
N GLY A 382 -7.52 6.61 -26.91
CA GLY A 382 -7.62 7.58 -25.81
C GLY A 382 -8.71 7.25 -24.78
N ASP A 383 -9.23 8.29 -24.14
CA ASP A 383 -10.09 8.20 -22.95
C ASP A 383 -11.42 7.49 -23.22
N ILE A 384 -11.95 7.62 -24.44
CA ILE A 384 -13.15 6.89 -24.87
C ILE A 384 -12.88 5.39 -24.98
N GLN A 385 -11.70 4.96 -25.43
CA GLN A 385 -11.32 3.54 -25.41
C GLN A 385 -11.29 3.02 -23.98
N ASP A 386 -10.60 3.71 -23.07
CA ASP A 386 -10.41 3.23 -21.70
C ASP A 386 -11.72 3.29 -20.88
N GLY A 387 -12.58 4.29 -21.14
CA GLY A 387 -13.93 4.37 -20.57
C GLY A 387 -14.84 3.22 -21.02
N LEU A 388 -14.91 2.95 -22.33
CA LEU A 388 -15.71 1.83 -22.86
C LEU A 388 -15.16 0.47 -22.37
N LEU A 389 -13.84 0.31 -22.33
CA LEU A 389 -13.19 -0.89 -21.77
C LEU A 389 -13.45 -1.05 -20.26
N ALA A 390 -13.64 0.03 -19.51
CA ALA A 390 -14.01 -0.04 -18.10
C ALA A 390 -15.47 -0.44 -17.91
N VAL A 391 -16.41 0.14 -18.67
CA VAL A 391 -17.83 -0.27 -18.65
C VAL A 391 -17.97 -1.76 -18.94
N VAL A 392 -17.34 -2.27 -19.99
CA VAL A 392 -17.40 -3.70 -20.33
C VAL A 392 -16.80 -4.57 -19.22
N ARG A 393 -15.68 -4.16 -18.62
CA ARG A 393 -15.04 -4.92 -17.53
C ARG A 393 -15.84 -4.92 -16.23
N SER A 394 -16.42 -3.79 -15.82
CA SER A 394 -17.24 -3.73 -14.61
C SER A 394 -18.50 -4.60 -14.75
N ILE A 395 -19.12 -4.63 -15.93
CA ILE A 395 -20.26 -5.50 -16.23
C ILE A 395 -19.86 -6.99 -16.23
N LYS A 396 -18.74 -7.36 -16.87
CA LYS A 396 -18.29 -8.76 -16.96
C LYS A 396 -17.86 -9.31 -15.60
N ASN A 397 -17.07 -8.57 -14.82
CA ASN A 397 -16.63 -8.96 -13.48
C ASN A 397 -16.19 -7.72 -12.66
N GLN A 398 -17.13 -7.11 -11.92
CA GLN A 398 -16.88 -5.91 -11.12
C GLN A 398 -15.76 -6.08 -10.07
N PRO A 399 -15.67 -7.21 -9.31
CA PRO A 399 -14.53 -7.45 -8.43
C PRO A 399 -13.16 -7.51 -9.16
N ALA A 400 -13.08 -8.14 -10.33
CA ALA A 400 -11.85 -8.18 -11.13
C ALA A 400 -11.49 -6.81 -11.75
N PHE A 401 -12.49 -5.99 -12.08
CA PHE A 401 -12.26 -4.60 -12.48
C PHE A 401 -11.58 -3.81 -11.34
N PHE A 402 -12.14 -3.82 -10.13
CA PHE A 402 -11.53 -3.13 -8.98
C PHE A 402 -10.18 -3.72 -8.57
N ALA A 403 -10.01 -5.04 -8.66
CA ALA A 403 -8.71 -5.68 -8.42
C ALA A 403 -7.64 -5.12 -9.37
N LYS A 404 -7.97 -4.96 -10.66
CA LYS A 404 -7.09 -4.34 -11.65
C LYS A 404 -6.83 -2.85 -11.39
N CYS A 405 -7.80 -2.11 -10.85
CA CYS A 405 -7.59 -0.72 -10.44
C CYS A 405 -6.65 -0.61 -9.22
N LEU A 406 -6.82 -1.47 -8.21
CA LEU A 406 -5.90 -1.59 -7.07
C LEU A 406 -4.48 -1.93 -7.54
N TYR A 407 -4.35 -2.91 -8.44
CA TYR A 407 -3.05 -3.26 -9.01
C TYR A 407 -2.44 -2.08 -9.77
N LYS A 408 -3.20 -1.38 -10.63
CA LYS A 408 -2.75 -0.13 -11.26
C LYS A 408 -2.22 0.89 -10.22
N SER A 409 -2.91 1.06 -9.09
CA SER A 409 -2.55 2.05 -8.08
C SER A 409 -1.24 1.75 -7.33
N MET A 410 -0.75 0.50 -7.36
CA MET A 410 0.51 0.06 -6.72
C MET A 410 1.55 -0.47 -7.72
N LYS A 411 1.32 -0.29 -9.04
CA LYS A 411 2.18 -0.87 -10.08
C LYS A 411 3.11 0.17 -10.69
N GLY A 412 4.30 0.31 -10.13
CA GLY A 412 5.37 1.07 -10.78
C GLY A 412 6.53 1.38 -9.82
N LEU A 413 6.91 2.66 -9.81
CA LEU A 413 7.80 3.23 -8.81
C LEU A 413 6.97 4.21 -7.99
N GLY A 414 6.56 3.77 -6.79
CA GLY A 414 5.67 4.50 -5.90
C GLY A 414 4.18 4.31 -6.20
N THR A 415 3.37 4.60 -5.18
CA THR A 415 1.92 4.38 -5.14
C THR A 415 1.14 5.59 -5.65
N ASN A 416 0.05 5.36 -6.40
CA ASN A 416 -1.04 6.35 -6.44
C ASN A 416 -1.89 6.22 -5.17
N ASP A 417 -1.41 6.81 -4.08
CA ASP A 417 -2.08 6.81 -2.78
C ASP A 417 -3.54 7.27 -2.84
N ARG A 418 -3.85 8.22 -3.74
CA ARG A 418 -5.20 8.75 -3.90
C ARG A 418 -6.15 7.66 -4.38
N ASP A 419 -5.76 6.93 -5.43
CA ASP A 419 -6.53 5.77 -5.92
C ASP A 419 -6.60 4.66 -4.88
N LEU A 420 -5.47 4.31 -4.25
CA LEU A 420 -5.43 3.21 -3.28
C LEU A 420 -6.35 3.47 -2.08
N ILE A 421 -6.31 4.68 -1.50
CA ILE A 421 -7.22 5.11 -0.43
C ILE A 421 -8.67 5.05 -0.91
N ARG A 422 -8.97 5.67 -2.06
CA ARG A 422 -10.32 5.78 -2.61
C ARG A 422 -10.94 4.41 -2.91
N LEU A 423 -10.16 3.49 -3.48
CA LEU A 423 -10.55 2.10 -3.73
C LEU A 423 -10.78 1.31 -2.43
N VAL A 424 -9.83 1.34 -1.49
CA VAL A 424 -9.94 0.58 -0.24
C VAL A 424 -11.10 1.09 0.61
N VAL A 425 -11.24 2.41 0.79
CA VAL A 425 -12.32 3.04 1.57
C VAL A 425 -13.69 2.73 0.97
N THR A 426 -13.87 2.88 -0.34
CA THR A 426 -15.20 2.70 -0.95
C THR A 426 -15.64 1.24 -1.07
N ARG A 427 -14.71 0.27 -1.14
CA ARG A 427 -15.06 -1.15 -1.33
C ARG A 427 -15.02 -2.00 -0.05
N CYS A 428 -14.37 -1.54 1.02
CA CYS A 428 -14.24 -2.30 2.28
C CYS A 428 -15.60 -2.71 2.90
N GLU A 429 -16.61 -1.85 2.80
CA GLU A 429 -17.97 -2.10 3.31
C GLU A 429 -18.90 -2.76 2.27
N ILE A 430 -18.36 -3.18 1.11
CA ILE A 430 -19.15 -3.71 -0.02
C ILE A 430 -18.71 -5.13 -0.44
N ASP A 431 -17.55 -5.26 -1.06
CA ASP A 431 -17.12 -6.48 -1.81
C ASP A 431 -15.60 -6.70 -1.81
N MET A 432 -14.86 -6.03 -0.94
CA MET A 432 -13.40 -6.13 -0.84
C MET A 432 -12.89 -7.58 -0.69
N GLY A 433 -13.59 -8.45 0.03
CA GLY A 433 -13.26 -9.87 0.14
C GLY A 433 -13.43 -10.65 -1.17
N ASP A 434 -14.25 -10.18 -2.11
CA ASP A 434 -14.37 -10.72 -3.47
C ASP A 434 -13.26 -10.16 -4.38
N ILE A 435 -12.99 -8.85 -4.25
CA ILE A 435 -11.89 -8.16 -4.94
C ILE A 435 -10.54 -8.81 -4.60
N LYS A 436 -10.27 -9.15 -3.34
CA LYS A 436 -9.05 -9.86 -2.91
C LYS A 436 -8.83 -11.19 -3.63
N ARG A 437 -9.90 -11.96 -3.89
CA ARG A 437 -9.81 -13.26 -4.59
C ARG A 437 -9.50 -13.08 -6.07
N GLU A 438 -10.13 -12.11 -6.72
CA GLU A 438 -9.78 -11.75 -8.10
C GLU A 438 -8.39 -11.08 -8.20
N TYR A 439 -7.92 -10.36 -7.18
CA TYR A 439 -6.58 -9.78 -7.15
C TYR A 439 -5.50 -10.88 -7.20
N ILE A 440 -5.56 -11.86 -6.29
CA ILE A 440 -4.65 -13.01 -6.27
C ILE A 440 -4.67 -13.75 -7.61
N LYS A 441 -5.87 -14.08 -8.10
CA LYS A 441 -6.11 -14.80 -9.35
C LYS A 441 -5.55 -14.09 -10.60
N ASN A 442 -5.59 -12.76 -10.65
CA ASN A 442 -5.19 -12.00 -11.84
C ASN A 442 -3.75 -11.42 -11.75
N HIS A 443 -3.12 -11.43 -10.56
CA HIS A 443 -1.81 -10.81 -10.34
C HIS A 443 -0.75 -11.70 -9.69
N GLY A 444 -1.11 -12.86 -9.12
CA GLY A 444 -0.16 -13.81 -8.52
C GLY A 444 0.39 -13.43 -7.14
N GLU A 445 -0.11 -12.34 -6.56
CA GLU A 445 0.26 -11.78 -5.27
C GLU A 445 -1.02 -11.42 -4.50
N SER A 446 -1.00 -11.40 -3.17
CA SER A 446 -2.19 -10.96 -2.42
C SER A 446 -2.30 -9.44 -2.36
N LEU A 447 -3.53 -8.93 -2.30
CA LEU A 447 -3.77 -7.49 -2.09
C LEU A 447 -3.14 -6.99 -0.78
N ALA A 448 -3.04 -7.85 0.23
CA ALA A 448 -2.38 -7.51 1.48
C ALA A 448 -0.88 -7.34 1.29
N ASP A 449 -0.23 -8.21 0.51
CA ASP A 449 1.22 -8.16 0.31
C ASP A 449 1.63 -7.01 -0.62
N ALA A 450 0.84 -6.72 -1.65
CA ALA A 450 1.00 -5.52 -2.46
C ALA A 450 0.91 -4.24 -1.60
N ILE A 451 -0.12 -4.13 -0.73
CA ILE A 451 -0.24 -3.02 0.23
C ILE A 451 0.91 -3.03 1.26
N LYS A 452 1.41 -4.21 1.69
CA LYS A 452 2.55 -4.32 2.60
C LYS A 452 3.83 -3.76 1.98
N GLY A 453 4.08 -4.04 0.70
CA GLY A 453 5.28 -3.61 -0.02
C GLY A 453 5.26 -2.13 -0.35
N ASP A 454 4.13 -1.62 -0.86
CA ASP A 454 4.05 -0.26 -1.43
C ASP A 454 3.74 0.82 -0.36
N THR A 455 3.19 0.45 0.81
CA THR A 455 2.81 1.42 1.87
C THR A 455 3.53 1.18 3.22
N SER A 456 3.55 2.19 4.09
CA SER A 456 4.27 2.15 5.38
C SER A 456 3.48 2.79 6.54
N GLY A 457 4.02 2.65 7.77
CA GLY A 457 3.49 3.30 8.97
C GLY A 457 2.03 2.95 9.31
N ASP A 458 1.33 3.88 9.96
CA ASP A 458 -0.07 3.73 10.36
C ASP A 458 -1.05 3.83 9.19
N TYR A 459 -0.61 4.42 8.08
CA TYR A 459 -1.30 4.34 6.78
C TYR A 459 -1.43 2.87 6.32
N LYS A 460 -0.32 2.11 6.27
CA LYS A 460 -0.33 0.66 6.01
C LYS A 460 -1.25 -0.08 6.97
N LYS A 461 -1.11 0.14 8.29
CA LYS A 461 -1.93 -0.53 9.31
C LYS A 461 -3.43 -0.25 9.11
N CYS A 462 -3.79 0.96 8.68
CA CYS A 462 -5.17 1.33 8.38
C CYS A 462 -5.69 0.62 7.13
N LEU A 463 -4.96 0.65 6.01
CA LEU A 463 -5.37 -0.03 4.76
C LEU A 463 -5.53 -1.55 4.97
N LEU A 464 -4.56 -2.19 5.62
CA LEU A 464 -4.59 -3.64 5.91
C LEU A 464 -5.84 -4.01 6.73
N ALA A 465 -6.18 -3.20 7.74
CA ALA A 465 -7.38 -3.41 8.53
C ALA A 465 -8.68 -3.27 7.71
N LEU A 466 -8.73 -2.30 6.80
CA LEU A 466 -9.88 -2.08 5.91
C LEU A 466 -10.06 -3.22 4.91
N ILE A 467 -8.98 -3.83 4.41
CA ILE A 467 -9.06 -5.05 3.58
C ILE A 467 -9.23 -6.33 4.41
N GLY A 468 -9.52 -6.22 5.71
CA GLY A 468 -9.88 -7.32 6.59
C GLY A 468 -8.71 -8.11 7.18
N GLU A 469 -7.47 -7.63 7.07
CA GLU A 469 -6.35 -8.23 7.80
C GLU A 469 -6.48 -7.96 9.30
N ALA A 470 -6.17 -8.97 10.10
CA ALA A 470 -6.44 -8.94 11.53
C ALA A 470 -5.44 -8.03 12.29
N LEU A 471 -5.84 -6.76 12.51
CA LEU A 471 -5.21 -5.95 13.57
C LEU A 471 -5.42 -6.65 14.92
N LEU A 472 -4.35 -7.32 15.35
CA LEU A 472 -4.21 -8.25 16.48
C LEU A 472 -5.20 -7.99 17.62
N ARG A 473 -6.24 -8.82 17.70
CA ARG A 473 -7.03 -8.98 18.92
C ARG A 473 -6.25 -9.87 19.89
N PHE A 474 -5.64 -9.25 20.90
CA PHE A 474 -5.21 -9.98 22.09
C PHE A 474 -6.44 -10.59 22.78
N PRO A 475 -6.46 -11.90 23.08
CA PRO A 475 -7.22 -12.41 24.20
C PRO A 475 -6.62 -11.84 25.49
N LEU A 476 -7.45 -11.34 26.40
CA LEU A 476 -6.99 -10.98 27.74
C LEU A 476 -6.57 -12.25 28.50
N ALA A 477 -5.51 -12.16 29.28
CA ALA A 477 -4.93 -13.32 29.95
C ALA A 477 -5.88 -13.91 31.01
N THR A 478 -6.33 -15.15 30.78
CA THR A 478 -6.86 -16.03 31.83
C THR A 478 -5.74 -16.90 32.37
N THR A 479 -5.42 -16.74 33.66
CA THR A 479 -4.35 -17.45 34.36
C THR A 479 -4.66 -18.93 34.56
N CYS A 480 -3.67 -19.80 34.28
CA CYS A 480 -3.57 -21.15 34.84
C CYS A 480 -2.14 -21.37 35.40
N PRO A 481 -1.94 -22.28 36.36
CA PRO A 481 -0.90 -22.10 37.38
C PRO A 481 0.40 -22.88 37.14
N ASN A 482 1.42 -22.46 37.88
CA ASN A 482 2.60 -23.19 38.37
C ASN A 482 2.99 -24.50 37.66
N PHE A 483 4.15 -24.48 36.99
CA PHE A 483 4.96 -25.69 36.84
C PHE A 483 6.35 -25.44 37.44
N GLU A 484 6.83 -26.39 38.25
CA GLU A 484 8.04 -26.20 39.05
C GLU A 484 9.32 -26.35 38.24
N SER A 485 10.35 -25.60 38.63
CA SER A 485 11.69 -25.68 38.05
C SER A 485 12.33 -27.05 38.32
N THR A 486 12.50 -27.85 37.28
CA THR A 486 13.27 -29.11 37.32
C THR A 486 14.49 -29.03 36.42
N ASN A 487 15.63 -29.52 36.90
CA ASN A 487 16.93 -29.39 36.22
C ASN A 487 16.98 -30.24 34.95
N PHE A 488 17.07 -29.59 33.79
CA PHE A 488 17.34 -30.27 32.53
C PHE A 488 18.85 -30.34 32.25
N GLN A 489 19.52 -31.33 32.83
CA GLN A 489 20.84 -31.73 32.31
C GLN A 489 20.63 -32.49 30.99
N PRO A 490 21.24 -32.05 29.87
CA PRO A 490 21.09 -32.75 28.59
C PRO A 490 21.80 -34.10 28.64
N LYS A 491 21.02 -35.19 28.50
CA LYS A 491 21.59 -36.52 28.28
C LYS A 491 22.22 -36.57 26.89
N MET A 492 23.56 -36.62 26.83
CA MET A 492 24.23 -37.10 25.63
C MET A 492 23.90 -38.58 25.44
N ASN A 493 23.02 -38.88 24.49
CA ASN A 493 22.85 -40.26 24.01
C ASN A 493 24.10 -40.64 23.20
N HIS A 494 24.84 -41.66 23.66
CA HIS A 494 25.99 -42.20 22.94
C HIS A 494 25.56 -42.93 21.66
N PHE A 495 25.42 -42.17 20.57
CA PHE A 495 25.51 -42.73 19.22
C PHE A 495 26.97 -42.68 18.76
N GLY A 496 27.56 -43.85 18.54
CA GLY A 496 29.00 -44.02 18.31
C GLY A 496 29.47 -43.64 16.90
N CYS A 497 29.39 -42.35 16.53
CA CYS A 497 30.03 -41.84 15.31
C CYS A 497 31.57 -41.84 15.48
N SER A 498 32.17 -43.01 15.26
CA SER A 498 33.60 -43.22 15.43
C SER A 498 34.38 -42.55 14.32
N LYS A 499 35.16 -41.51 14.69
CA LYS A 499 35.87 -40.56 13.81
C LYS A 499 34.91 -39.58 13.12
N ILE A 500 34.85 -38.36 13.65
CA ILE A 500 34.44 -37.19 12.87
C ILE A 500 35.32 -37.13 11.61
N PRO A 501 34.77 -37.28 10.39
CA PRO A 501 35.52 -36.96 9.20
C PRO A 501 35.84 -35.47 9.26
N LYS A 502 37.09 -35.05 9.03
CA LYS A 502 37.34 -33.65 8.68
C LYS A 502 36.46 -33.38 7.46
N HIS A 503 35.49 -32.47 7.57
CA HIS A 503 34.64 -32.11 6.45
C HIS A 503 35.53 -31.84 5.24
N SER A 504 35.10 -32.29 4.06
CA SER A 504 35.66 -31.82 2.80
C SER A 504 35.47 -30.31 2.77
N GLN A 505 36.52 -29.58 3.16
CA GLN A 505 36.54 -28.13 3.09
C GLN A 505 36.46 -27.75 1.61
N ILE A 506 35.24 -27.49 1.15
CA ILE A 506 35.00 -26.61 0.02
C ILE A 506 35.73 -25.34 0.39
N ALA A 507 36.84 -25.06 -0.30
CA ALA A 507 37.70 -23.94 0.01
C ALA A 507 36.91 -22.66 -0.25
N THR A 508 36.46 -22.00 0.81
CA THR A 508 35.72 -20.74 0.69
C THR A 508 36.71 -19.61 0.39
N SER A 509 36.20 -18.56 -0.25
CA SER A 509 36.99 -17.45 -0.77
C SER A 509 36.68 -16.16 0.00
N PRO A 510 37.14 -16.02 1.26
CA PRO A 510 36.95 -14.80 2.03
C PRO A 510 37.71 -13.64 1.38
N THR A 511 37.05 -12.50 1.23
CA THR A 511 37.63 -11.28 0.65
C THR A 511 38.38 -10.45 1.69
N VAL A 512 37.99 -10.54 2.96
CA VAL A 512 38.74 -10.03 4.12
C VAL A 512 39.44 -11.21 4.80
N THR A 513 40.74 -11.07 5.04
CA THR A 513 41.57 -12.08 5.71
C THR A 513 42.48 -11.41 6.74
N PRO A 514 42.97 -12.15 7.77
CA PRO A 514 43.90 -11.58 8.76
C PRO A 514 45.15 -11.01 8.10
N SER A 515 45.49 -9.75 8.40
CA SER A 515 46.72 -9.13 7.89
C SER A 515 47.95 -9.85 8.43
N LYS A 516 48.87 -10.25 7.53
CA LYS A 516 50.16 -10.86 7.89
C LYS A 516 51.11 -9.89 8.59
N PHE A 517 50.94 -8.60 8.33
CA PHE A 517 51.66 -7.51 9.00
C PHE A 517 50.63 -6.76 9.84
N PHE A 518 50.67 -6.98 11.15
CA PHE A 518 49.67 -6.49 12.08
C PHE A 518 50.34 -6.12 13.41
N LEU A 519 50.13 -4.87 13.85
CA LEU A 519 50.61 -4.34 15.12
C LEU A 519 49.45 -3.53 15.71
N SER A 520 48.69 -4.17 16.60
CA SER A 520 47.43 -3.63 17.15
C SER A 520 47.58 -2.26 17.81
N SER A 521 48.75 -1.96 18.38
CA SER A 521 49.10 -0.65 18.95
C SER A 521 49.35 0.45 17.90
N GLU A 522 49.91 0.10 16.74
CA GLU A 522 50.14 1.07 15.66
C GLU A 522 48.83 1.42 14.95
N ASP A 523 48.01 0.40 14.65
CA ASP A 523 46.68 0.58 14.09
C ASP A 523 45.78 1.40 15.04
N ALA A 524 45.84 1.16 16.36
CA ALA A 524 45.12 1.97 17.35
C ALA A 524 45.55 3.44 17.36
N GLU A 525 46.86 3.71 17.35
CA GLU A 525 47.41 5.07 17.33
C GLU A 525 47.08 5.81 16.02
N VAL A 526 47.00 5.12 14.88
CA VAL A 526 46.54 5.71 13.61
C VAL A 526 45.03 6.00 13.63
N LEU A 527 44.20 5.11 14.19
CA LEU A 527 42.77 5.41 14.40
C LEU A 527 42.56 6.58 15.36
N HIS A 528 43.36 6.69 16.42
CA HIS A 528 43.33 7.82 17.35
C HIS A 528 43.65 9.14 16.64
N LYS A 529 44.73 9.17 15.85
CA LYS A 529 45.08 10.34 15.02
C LYS A 529 43.99 10.69 14.00
N ALA A 530 43.37 9.69 13.36
CA ALA A 530 42.28 9.88 12.39
C ALA A 530 40.99 10.46 13.01
N MET A 531 40.88 10.46 14.33
CA MET A 531 39.75 10.99 15.11
C MET A 531 40.14 12.18 16.01
N THR A 532 41.36 12.73 15.84
CA THR A 532 41.89 13.80 16.70
C THR A 532 42.15 15.07 15.90
N GLY A 533 41.20 16.02 15.95
CA GLY A 533 41.36 17.34 15.37
C GLY A 533 40.05 17.99 14.93
N PRO A 534 40.11 19.07 14.16
CA PRO A 534 38.94 19.62 13.47
C PRO A 534 38.60 18.76 12.24
N GLY A 535 37.69 17.82 12.43
CA GLY A 535 37.27 16.85 11.41
C GLY A 535 37.98 15.50 11.52
N THR A 536 37.49 14.53 10.76
CA THR A 536 37.87 13.11 10.81
C THR A 536 38.61 12.71 9.53
N ASP A 537 39.51 11.73 9.59
CA ASP A 537 40.07 11.05 8.41
C ASP A 537 39.37 9.69 8.21
N GLU A 538 38.19 9.71 7.59
CA GLU A 538 37.43 8.48 7.31
C GLU A 538 38.20 7.54 6.38
N LYS A 539 39.08 8.08 5.54
CA LYS A 539 39.91 7.29 4.63
C LYS A 539 40.94 6.48 5.42
N ALA A 540 41.57 7.02 6.47
CA ALA A 540 42.44 6.27 7.36
C ALA A 540 41.67 5.19 8.12
N ILE A 541 40.50 5.53 8.68
CA ILE A 541 39.62 4.58 9.39
C ILE A 541 39.22 3.42 8.48
N VAL A 542 38.68 3.70 7.29
CA VAL A 542 38.32 2.66 6.30
C VAL A 542 39.52 1.83 5.89
N ASN A 543 40.70 2.42 5.70
CA ASN A 543 41.91 1.69 5.29
C ASN A 543 42.43 0.70 6.33
N ILE A 544 42.19 0.93 7.62
CA ILE A 544 42.50 -0.01 8.70
C ILE A 544 41.37 -1.04 8.84
N ILE A 545 40.14 -0.59 9.11
CA ILE A 545 39.02 -1.47 9.50
C ILE A 545 38.63 -2.49 8.41
N THR A 546 38.82 -2.17 7.13
CA THR A 546 38.56 -3.11 6.01
C THR A 546 39.69 -4.09 5.72
N LYS A 547 40.89 -3.90 6.30
CA LYS A 547 42.10 -4.72 6.04
C LYS A 547 42.55 -5.51 7.26
N ARG A 548 41.62 -5.79 8.18
CA ARG A 548 41.83 -6.51 9.43
C ARG A 548 40.65 -7.45 9.65
N SER A 549 40.92 -8.68 10.09
CA SER A 549 39.86 -9.60 10.51
C SER A 549 39.17 -9.12 11.78
N LEU A 550 37.99 -9.65 12.09
CA LEU A 550 37.26 -9.36 13.34
C LEU A 550 38.16 -9.52 14.58
N ALA A 551 38.94 -10.59 14.66
CA ALA A 551 39.87 -10.82 15.77
C ALA A 551 40.93 -9.69 15.88
N GLN A 552 41.49 -9.24 14.76
CA GLN A 552 42.46 -8.14 14.75
C GLN A 552 41.80 -6.80 15.12
N ARG A 553 40.56 -6.54 14.68
CA ARG A 553 39.79 -5.34 15.04
C ARG A 553 39.46 -5.27 16.53
N LEU A 554 39.11 -6.41 17.14
CA LEU A 554 38.89 -6.49 18.59
C LEU A 554 40.20 -6.29 19.38
N GLU A 555 41.35 -6.73 18.85
CA GLU A 555 42.66 -6.44 19.46
C GLU A 555 43.05 -4.96 19.33
N ILE A 556 42.81 -4.32 18.18
CA ILE A 556 42.98 -2.86 18.00
C ILE A 556 42.13 -2.10 19.02
N MET A 557 40.85 -2.48 19.18
CA MET A 557 39.97 -1.90 20.18
C MET A 557 40.52 -2.06 21.61
N SER A 558 41.10 -3.22 21.93
CA SER A 558 41.73 -3.47 23.23
C SER A 558 42.93 -2.55 23.48
N GLN A 559 43.82 -2.37 22.51
CA GLN A 559 44.95 -1.45 22.66
C GLN A 559 44.49 0.02 22.72
N PHE A 560 43.54 0.43 21.87
CA PHE A 560 43.01 1.79 21.87
C PHE A 560 42.43 2.16 23.25
N ASN A 561 41.54 1.33 23.78
CA ASN A 561 40.88 1.54 25.07
C ASN A 561 41.85 1.49 26.28
N LYS A 562 43.07 0.98 26.08
CA LYS A 562 44.12 0.86 27.10
C LYS A 562 45.12 2.03 27.05
N HIS A 563 45.34 2.61 25.87
CA HIS A 563 46.35 3.64 25.64
C HIS A 563 45.77 5.05 25.43
N HIS A 564 44.46 5.16 25.21
CA HIS A 564 43.73 6.44 25.18
C HIS A 564 42.61 6.43 26.24
N ASN A 565 42.28 7.60 26.78
CA ASN A 565 41.28 7.74 27.86
C ASN A 565 39.83 7.43 27.43
N ASN A 566 39.59 7.27 26.12
CA ASN A 566 38.26 7.17 25.53
C ASN A 566 38.07 5.81 24.85
N ASN A 567 36.83 5.35 24.77
CA ASN A 567 36.50 4.07 24.14
C ASN A 567 36.40 4.20 22.61
N LEU A 568 37.03 3.30 21.85
CA LEU A 568 37.06 3.33 20.38
C LEU A 568 35.65 3.32 19.75
N ILE A 569 34.72 2.54 20.28
CA ILE A 569 33.34 2.47 19.78
C ILE A 569 32.59 3.78 20.07
N SER A 570 32.89 4.47 21.17
CA SER A 570 32.33 5.78 21.49
C SER A 570 32.87 6.88 20.57
N GLU A 571 34.18 6.89 20.26
CA GLU A 571 34.76 7.85 19.30
C GLU A 571 34.26 7.60 17.88
N LEU A 572 34.24 6.35 17.40
CA LEU A 572 33.65 6.00 16.10
C LEU A 572 32.16 6.36 16.02
N LYS A 573 31.42 6.31 17.14
CA LYS A 573 30.03 6.80 17.22
C LYS A 573 29.90 8.32 17.22
N LYS A 574 30.94 9.07 17.58
CA LYS A 574 30.98 10.54 17.64
C LYS A 574 31.45 11.15 16.33
N GLU A 575 32.52 10.61 15.76
CA GLU A 575 33.18 11.13 14.55
C GLU A 575 32.45 10.74 13.26
N LEU A 576 32.01 9.48 13.13
CA LEU A 576 31.37 9.01 11.91
C LEU A 576 29.87 9.35 11.89
N SER A 577 29.31 9.43 10.68
CA SER A 577 27.87 9.61 10.44
C SER A 577 27.36 8.70 9.32
N GLY A 578 26.02 8.68 9.13
CA GLY A 578 25.35 7.91 8.09
C GLY A 578 25.70 6.42 8.06
N ASP A 579 25.65 5.85 6.87
CA ASP A 579 25.78 4.40 6.64
C ASP A 579 27.23 3.93 6.72
N LEU A 580 28.19 4.84 6.57
CA LEU A 580 29.58 4.58 6.93
C LEU A 580 29.74 4.29 8.43
N LYS A 581 29.06 5.05 9.31
CA LYS A 581 29.03 4.73 10.75
C LYS A 581 28.34 3.40 11.02
N GLN A 582 27.21 3.11 10.37
CA GLN A 582 26.52 1.82 10.52
C GLN A 582 27.46 0.66 10.12
N LEU A 583 28.13 0.77 8.97
CA LEU A 583 29.05 -0.23 8.44
C LEU A 583 30.30 -0.40 9.33
N ILE A 584 30.99 0.68 9.70
CA ILE A 584 32.19 0.61 10.54
C ILE A 584 31.87 0.04 11.93
N LEU A 585 30.71 0.35 12.51
CA LEU A 585 30.30 -0.24 13.78
C LEU A 585 29.97 -1.72 13.64
N ALA A 586 29.21 -2.13 12.61
CA ALA A 586 28.94 -3.55 12.34
C ALA A 586 30.21 -4.37 12.11
N LEU A 587 31.25 -3.78 11.48
CA LEU A 587 32.58 -4.40 11.32
C LEU A 587 33.35 -4.57 12.64
N MET A 588 33.02 -3.80 13.67
CA MET A 588 33.65 -3.90 15.00
C MET A 588 32.88 -4.83 15.96
N THR A 589 31.66 -5.24 15.62
CA THR A 589 30.80 -6.11 16.43
C THR A 589 31.05 -7.59 16.12
N PRO A 590 31.11 -8.49 17.13
CA PRO A 590 31.13 -9.94 16.90
C PRO A 590 29.92 -10.42 16.07
N ARG A 591 30.11 -11.38 15.15
CA ARG A 591 29.07 -11.80 14.19
C ARG A 591 27.82 -12.35 14.89
N GLU A 592 28.00 -13.04 16.02
CA GLU A 592 26.94 -13.55 16.87
C GLU A 592 26.19 -12.46 17.65
N GLU A 593 26.86 -11.35 18.01
CA GLU A 593 26.22 -10.18 18.63
C GLU A 593 25.49 -9.34 17.57
N LEU A 594 26.07 -9.17 16.39
CA LEU A 594 25.45 -8.48 15.25
C LEU A 594 24.18 -9.20 14.76
N TYR A 595 24.19 -10.53 14.66
CA TYR A 595 22.96 -11.29 14.37
C TYR A 595 21.97 -11.25 15.52
N ALA A 596 22.41 -11.23 16.78
CA ALA A 596 21.51 -11.06 17.91
C ALA A 596 20.81 -9.69 17.88
N GLU A 597 21.52 -8.61 17.56
CA GLU A 597 20.94 -7.28 17.35
C GLU A 597 19.97 -7.24 16.16
N GLU A 598 20.30 -7.88 15.04
CA GLU A 598 19.42 -7.94 13.86
C GLU A 598 18.16 -8.78 14.09
N LEU A 599 18.28 -9.94 14.73
CA LEU A 599 17.14 -10.75 15.16
C LEU A 599 16.29 -10.03 16.21
N HIS A 600 16.92 -9.28 17.13
CA HIS A 600 16.19 -8.52 18.13
C HIS A 600 15.40 -7.38 17.49
N ARG A 601 16.01 -6.61 16.59
CA ARG A 601 15.32 -5.60 15.76
C ARG A 601 14.17 -6.23 14.97
N ALA A 602 14.40 -7.39 14.34
CA ALA A 602 13.40 -8.09 13.54
C ALA A 602 12.18 -8.58 14.33
N ILE A 603 12.23 -8.55 15.67
CA ILE A 603 11.17 -8.96 16.60
C ILE A 603 10.73 -7.79 17.51
N SER A 604 11.37 -6.62 17.43
CA SER A 604 11.18 -5.51 18.39
C SER A 604 10.63 -4.27 17.72
N GLY A 605 9.30 -4.12 17.76
CA GLY A 605 8.60 -2.95 17.25
C GLY A 605 7.10 -3.18 17.12
N LEU A 606 6.58 -2.88 15.93
CA LEU A 606 5.20 -3.16 15.52
C LEU A 606 5.22 -3.87 14.17
N GLY A 607 5.12 -5.20 14.21
CA GLY A 607 5.37 -6.06 13.06
C GLY A 607 6.78 -6.65 13.10
N THR A 608 6.93 -7.81 12.46
CA THR A 608 8.17 -8.57 12.36
C THR A 608 8.96 -8.12 11.11
N ASP A 609 10.25 -8.45 11.04
CA ASP A 609 11.05 -8.41 9.79
C ASP A 609 11.32 -9.85 9.37
N GLU A 610 10.31 -10.47 8.73
CA GLU A 610 10.30 -11.89 8.38
C GLU A 610 11.46 -12.25 7.44
N ASP A 611 11.79 -11.34 6.52
CA ASP A 611 12.92 -11.43 5.60
C ASP A 611 14.26 -11.69 6.31
N VAL A 612 14.47 -11.03 7.46
CA VAL A 612 15.69 -11.16 8.27
C VAL A 612 15.66 -12.38 9.17
N LEU A 613 14.50 -12.73 9.76
CA LEU A 613 14.36 -13.99 10.51
C LEU A 613 14.65 -15.20 9.63
N ILE A 614 14.13 -15.21 8.40
CA ILE A 614 14.38 -16.24 7.40
C ILE A 614 15.86 -16.24 6.98
N GLU A 615 16.44 -15.08 6.63
CA GLU A 615 17.84 -14.99 6.19
C GLU A 615 18.82 -15.52 7.22
N VAL A 616 18.66 -15.12 8.48
CA VAL A 616 19.57 -15.51 9.55
C VAL A 616 19.32 -16.98 9.90
N LEU A 617 18.10 -17.38 10.26
CA LEU A 617 17.85 -18.73 10.78
C LEU A 617 17.98 -19.85 9.73
N CYS A 618 17.74 -19.58 8.44
CA CYS A 618 17.92 -20.57 7.37
C CYS A 618 19.38 -20.74 6.89
N THR A 619 20.33 -19.87 7.30
CA THR A 619 21.72 -19.89 6.80
C THR A 619 22.76 -20.39 7.81
N LEU A 620 22.40 -20.58 9.07
CA LEU A 620 23.32 -20.93 10.16
C LEU A 620 23.36 -22.44 10.45
N ASN A 621 24.44 -22.87 11.10
CA ASN A 621 24.60 -24.21 11.68
C ASN A 621 24.24 -24.23 13.18
N ASN A 622 24.13 -25.42 13.79
CA ASN A 622 23.73 -25.60 15.20
C ASN A 622 24.60 -24.81 16.18
N ALA A 623 25.92 -24.80 15.98
CA ALA A 623 26.86 -24.10 16.86
C ALA A 623 26.75 -22.58 16.72
N GLU A 624 26.54 -22.06 15.51
CA GLU A 624 26.26 -20.64 15.27
C GLU A 624 24.94 -20.20 15.92
N ILE A 625 23.88 -21.02 15.85
CA ILE A 625 22.60 -20.73 16.49
C ILE A 625 22.77 -20.71 18.02
N MET A 626 23.57 -21.60 18.60
CA MET A 626 23.88 -21.60 20.04
C MET A 626 24.64 -20.35 20.50
N THR A 627 25.65 -19.87 19.75
CA THR A 627 26.37 -18.64 20.13
C THR A 627 25.46 -17.41 20.01
N ILE A 628 24.61 -17.33 18.99
CA ILE A 628 23.62 -16.25 18.84
C ILE A 628 22.56 -16.29 19.93
N ARG A 629 22.05 -17.47 20.32
CA ARG A 629 21.12 -17.61 21.46
C ARG A 629 21.76 -17.12 22.77
N HIS A 630 23.05 -17.36 22.98
CA HIS A 630 23.80 -16.85 24.12
C HIS A 630 24.00 -15.31 24.06
N ALA A 631 24.41 -14.79 22.90
CA ALA A 631 24.58 -13.35 22.67
C ALA A 631 23.26 -12.57 22.88
N TYR A 632 22.15 -13.08 22.36
CA TYR A 632 20.81 -12.51 22.54
C TYR A 632 20.41 -12.41 24.02
N HIS A 633 20.67 -13.48 24.80
CA HIS A 633 20.40 -13.47 26.24
C HIS A 633 21.31 -12.50 27.01
N LYS A 634 22.59 -12.42 26.62
CA LYS A 634 23.56 -11.47 27.18
C LYS A 634 23.17 -10.01 26.93
N LEU A 635 22.70 -9.68 25.72
CA LEU A 635 22.38 -8.32 25.28
C LEU A 635 20.99 -7.85 25.73
N PHE A 636 19.97 -8.71 25.68
CA PHE A 636 18.56 -8.32 25.84
C PHE A 636 17.88 -8.93 27.07
N HIS A 637 18.57 -9.78 27.83
CA HIS A 637 18.05 -10.48 29.03
C HIS A 637 16.77 -11.29 28.76
N LYS A 638 16.69 -11.86 27.56
CA LYS A 638 15.58 -12.66 27.04
C LYS A 638 16.08 -13.90 26.30
N SER A 639 15.19 -14.85 26.01
CA SER A 639 15.50 -15.92 25.06
C SER A 639 15.02 -15.56 23.65
N LEU A 640 15.91 -15.70 22.64
CA LEU A 640 15.58 -15.52 21.22
C LEU A 640 14.33 -16.35 20.83
N GLU A 641 14.29 -17.61 21.24
CA GLU A 641 13.17 -18.52 21.00
C GLU A 641 11.87 -18.05 21.68
N GLY A 642 11.95 -17.41 22.85
CA GLY A 642 10.80 -16.85 23.55
C GLY A 642 10.23 -15.61 22.84
N ASP A 643 11.10 -14.72 22.37
CA ASP A 643 10.71 -13.55 21.58
C ASP A 643 10.13 -13.96 20.22
N ILE A 644 10.76 -14.90 19.49
CA ILE A 644 10.19 -15.51 18.27
C ILE A 644 8.79 -16.07 18.57
N LYS A 645 8.61 -16.80 19.69
CA LYS A 645 7.32 -17.40 20.06
C LYS A 645 6.24 -16.37 20.42
N GLY A 646 6.63 -15.20 20.92
CA GLY A 646 5.75 -14.12 21.33
C GLY A 646 5.26 -13.24 20.18
N ASP A 647 6.14 -12.92 19.22
CA ASP A 647 5.84 -12.01 18.11
C ASP A 647 5.25 -12.73 16.89
N THR A 648 5.79 -13.91 16.55
CA THR A 648 5.35 -14.67 15.36
C THR A 648 4.17 -15.62 15.64
N SER A 649 3.45 -16.06 14.62
CA SER A 649 2.28 -16.95 14.77
C SER A 649 2.15 -18.00 13.65
N GLY A 650 1.10 -18.83 13.72
CA GLY A 650 0.80 -19.88 12.73
C GLY A 650 1.93 -20.91 12.55
N TYR A 651 2.04 -21.45 11.34
CA TYR A 651 3.13 -22.36 10.95
C TYR A 651 4.46 -21.65 10.75
N PHE A 652 4.46 -20.36 10.39
CA PHE A 652 5.69 -19.58 10.30
C PHE A 652 6.45 -19.54 11.63
N LYS A 653 5.74 -19.37 12.76
CA LYS A 653 6.31 -19.58 14.10
C LYS A 653 6.92 -20.97 14.27
N GLN A 654 6.24 -22.02 13.83
CA GLN A 654 6.73 -23.39 13.98
C GLN A 654 8.04 -23.59 13.22
N LEU A 655 8.13 -23.08 11.98
CA LEU A 655 9.35 -23.10 11.18
C LEU A 655 10.51 -22.34 11.85
N LEU A 656 10.28 -21.11 12.29
CA LEU A 656 11.32 -20.30 12.94
C LEU A 656 11.77 -20.88 14.28
N VAL A 657 10.86 -21.46 15.07
CA VAL A 657 11.20 -22.15 16.33
C VAL A 657 12.00 -23.43 16.06
N ALA A 658 11.63 -24.20 15.03
CA ALA A 658 12.36 -25.41 14.64
C ALA A 658 13.77 -25.09 14.13
N LEU A 659 13.93 -24.06 13.31
CA LEU A 659 15.25 -23.54 12.91
C LEU A 659 16.06 -23.03 14.10
N CYS A 660 15.44 -22.29 15.02
CA CYS A 660 16.09 -21.82 16.25
C CYS A 660 16.36 -22.95 17.28
N GLY A 661 15.79 -24.14 17.08
CA GLY A 661 15.76 -25.25 18.03
C GLY A 661 17.07 -26.02 18.19
N VAL A 662 18.04 -25.83 17.29
CA VAL A 662 19.34 -26.54 17.31
C VAL A 662 19.16 -28.07 17.18
N GLN A 663 18.28 -28.46 16.26
CA GLN A 663 17.81 -29.83 16.07
C GLN A 663 18.21 -30.46 14.73
N ARG A 664 19.02 -29.77 13.92
CA ARG A 664 19.40 -30.23 12.58
C ARG A 664 20.50 -31.28 12.65
N ASP A 665 20.39 -32.36 11.89
CA ASP A 665 21.49 -33.27 11.64
C ASP A 665 22.59 -32.58 10.81
N GLU A 666 23.85 -32.76 11.21
CA GLU A 666 25.03 -32.20 10.54
C GLU A 666 25.95 -33.30 9.99
N CYS A 667 25.46 -34.55 9.95
CA CYS A 667 26.15 -35.67 9.35
C CYS A 667 26.43 -35.44 7.86
N ALA A 668 27.62 -35.83 7.43
CA ALA A 668 28.04 -35.78 6.02
C ALA A 668 27.62 -37.03 5.21
N ALA A 669 27.14 -38.07 5.88
CA ALA A 669 26.59 -39.26 5.23
C ALA A 669 25.15 -39.01 4.76
N THR A 670 24.66 -39.87 3.86
CA THR A 670 23.30 -39.82 3.31
C THR A 670 22.75 -41.23 3.22
N ASP A 671 21.48 -41.42 3.55
CA ASP A 671 20.76 -42.68 3.39
C ASP A 671 19.75 -42.54 2.25
N LYS A 672 19.94 -43.34 1.19
CA LYS A 672 19.07 -43.28 0.01
C LYS A 672 17.68 -43.87 0.27
N THR A 673 17.56 -44.85 1.16
CA THR A 673 16.28 -45.48 1.51
C THR A 673 15.42 -44.51 2.30
N GLU A 674 16.02 -43.81 3.27
CA GLU A 674 15.35 -42.70 3.95
C GLU A 674 15.01 -41.58 2.97
N ALA A 675 15.92 -41.21 2.06
CA ALA A 675 15.69 -40.12 1.12
C ALA A 675 14.51 -40.38 0.15
N VAL A 676 14.33 -41.63 -0.31
CA VAL A 676 13.14 -42.02 -1.10
C VAL A 676 11.88 -41.95 -0.24
N SER A 677 11.90 -42.50 0.98
CA SER A 677 10.74 -42.46 1.88
C SER A 677 10.35 -41.02 2.26
N GLU A 678 11.31 -40.12 2.46
CA GLU A 678 11.03 -38.72 2.78
C GLU A 678 10.61 -37.89 1.57
N ALA A 679 11.05 -38.24 0.35
CA ALA A 679 10.47 -37.71 -0.87
C ALA A 679 8.99 -38.12 -1.04
N GLU A 680 8.67 -39.40 -0.80
CA GLU A 680 7.29 -39.90 -0.75
C GLU A 680 6.47 -39.20 0.34
N ASN A 681 7.03 -38.99 1.54
CA ASN A 681 6.35 -38.28 2.62
C ASN A 681 6.07 -36.81 2.27
N LEU A 682 6.99 -36.10 1.63
CA LEU A 682 6.76 -34.72 1.16
C LEU A 682 5.68 -34.65 0.06
N TYR A 683 5.64 -35.62 -0.85
CA TYR A 683 4.61 -35.68 -1.90
C TYR A 683 3.24 -36.00 -1.30
N ASN A 684 3.18 -36.95 -0.36
CA ASN A 684 1.97 -37.30 0.39
C ASN A 684 1.50 -36.18 1.34
N ALA A 685 2.41 -35.34 1.85
CA ALA A 685 2.08 -34.19 2.69
C ALA A 685 1.55 -32.98 1.90
N GLY A 686 1.77 -32.91 0.58
CA GLY A 686 1.25 -31.86 -0.29
C GLY A 686 0.38 -32.43 -1.40
N GLU A 687 0.95 -32.48 -2.60
CA GLU A 687 0.25 -32.64 -3.88
C GLU A 687 -0.60 -33.92 -4.03
N ASN A 688 -0.37 -34.97 -3.22
CA ASN A 688 -1.16 -36.20 -3.25
C ASN A 688 -2.44 -36.17 -2.39
N GLN A 689 -2.72 -35.06 -1.68
CA GLN A 689 -3.90 -34.90 -0.82
C GLN A 689 -4.59 -33.55 -1.04
N TRP A 690 -5.63 -33.22 -0.23
CA TRP A 690 -6.33 -31.95 -0.33
C TRP A 690 -6.10 -31.09 0.92
N GLY A 691 -5.37 -29.99 0.73
CA GLY A 691 -4.72 -29.27 1.82
C GLY A 691 -3.36 -29.89 2.14
N THR A 692 -2.52 -29.13 2.86
CA THR A 692 -1.10 -29.45 3.03
C THR A 692 -0.80 -29.79 4.50
N ASP A 693 0.10 -30.75 4.76
CA ASP A 693 0.69 -30.97 6.08
C ASP A 693 1.97 -30.14 6.21
N GLU A 694 1.82 -28.92 6.73
CA GLU A 694 2.94 -28.01 6.94
C GLU A 694 3.93 -28.51 8.00
N SER A 695 3.51 -29.45 8.85
CA SER A 695 4.35 -30.02 9.92
C SER A 695 5.37 -31.03 9.37
N THR A 696 4.99 -31.90 8.42
CA THR A 696 5.91 -32.81 7.74
C THR A 696 6.96 -32.05 6.92
N PHE A 697 6.55 -31.02 6.16
CA PHE A 697 7.49 -30.14 5.45
C PHE A 697 8.45 -29.43 6.42
N THR A 698 7.91 -28.79 7.47
CA THR A 698 8.72 -28.11 8.49
C THR A 698 9.72 -29.07 9.15
N LYS A 699 9.28 -30.27 9.51
CA LYS A 699 10.11 -31.28 10.16
C LYS A 699 11.29 -31.68 9.27
N ILE A 700 11.02 -32.20 8.07
CA ILE A 700 12.06 -32.72 7.17
C ILE A 700 13.06 -31.61 6.82
N LEU A 701 12.56 -30.43 6.44
CA LEU A 701 13.41 -29.30 6.02
C LEU A 701 14.22 -28.66 7.17
N THR A 702 13.80 -28.80 8.43
CA THR A 702 14.57 -28.27 9.59
C THR A 702 15.47 -29.30 10.26
N GLU A 703 15.07 -30.57 10.31
CA GLU A 703 15.81 -31.62 11.02
C GLU A 703 16.89 -32.30 10.15
N ARG A 704 16.75 -32.38 8.83
CA ARG A 704 17.70 -33.14 7.99
C ARG A 704 18.97 -32.37 7.62
N SER A 705 20.06 -33.11 7.42
CA SER A 705 21.34 -32.57 6.98
C SER A 705 21.28 -32.07 5.54
N TYR A 706 22.11 -31.08 5.21
CA TYR A 706 22.14 -30.52 3.85
C TYR A 706 22.52 -31.56 2.77
N PRO A 707 23.44 -32.52 3.00
CA PRO A 707 23.64 -33.65 2.08
C PRO A 707 22.38 -34.50 1.89
N GLN A 708 21.68 -34.84 2.98
CA GLN A 708 20.49 -35.69 2.94
C GLN A 708 19.32 -34.97 2.24
N LEU A 709 19.11 -33.68 2.51
CA LEU A 709 18.08 -32.87 1.84
C LEU A 709 18.31 -32.77 0.32
N ARG A 710 19.55 -32.63 -0.15
CA ARG A 710 19.84 -32.68 -1.60
C ARG A 710 19.48 -34.03 -2.23
N LEU A 711 19.65 -35.12 -1.50
CA LEU A 711 19.26 -36.45 -1.98
C LEU A 711 17.73 -36.61 -1.99
N ILE A 712 17.04 -36.14 -0.93
CA ILE A 712 15.57 -36.10 -0.85
C ILE A 712 14.99 -35.32 -2.03
N PHE A 713 15.49 -34.12 -2.32
CA PHE A 713 15.00 -33.30 -3.44
C PHE A 713 15.24 -33.99 -4.80
N ALA A 714 16.36 -34.70 -4.96
CA ALA A 714 16.67 -35.45 -6.17
C ALA A 714 15.82 -36.73 -6.34
N GLU A 715 15.39 -37.38 -5.26
CA GLU A 715 14.40 -38.48 -5.36
C GLU A 715 12.96 -37.93 -5.55
N TYR A 716 12.63 -36.77 -4.97
CA TYR A 716 11.36 -36.08 -5.16
C TYR A 716 11.12 -35.67 -6.62
N GLU A 717 12.14 -35.12 -7.29
CA GLU A 717 12.07 -34.75 -8.71
C GLU A 717 11.84 -35.98 -9.62
N LYS A 718 12.34 -37.16 -9.24
CA LYS A 718 12.06 -38.43 -9.96
C LYS A 718 10.66 -38.98 -9.69
N LEU A 719 10.11 -38.73 -8.50
CA LEU A 719 8.77 -39.17 -8.11
C LEU A 719 7.67 -38.35 -8.78
N THR A 720 7.84 -37.02 -8.83
CA THR A 720 6.82 -36.06 -9.31
C THR A 720 7.05 -35.56 -10.73
N GLY A 721 8.30 -35.57 -11.21
CA GLY A 721 8.70 -34.94 -12.47
C GLY A 721 9.08 -33.46 -12.34
N HIS A 722 9.15 -32.88 -11.13
CA HIS A 722 9.58 -31.50 -10.91
C HIS A 722 10.23 -31.27 -9.54
N GLY A 723 10.99 -30.17 -9.40
CA GLY A 723 11.62 -29.79 -8.13
C GLY A 723 10.62 -29.50 -7.01
N ILE A 724 11.07 -29.69 -5.76
CA ILE A 724 10.32 -29.42 -4.53
C ILE A 724 9.90 -27.94 -4.42
N GLU A 725 10.64 -27.03 -5.05
CA GLU A 725 10.32 -25.60 -5.12
C GLU A 725 9.09 -25.29 -5.99
N GLN A 726 8.60 -26.24 -6.79
CA GLN A 726 7.32 -26.10 -7.49
C GLN A 726 6.18 -26.43 -6.53
N ALA A 727 6.24 -27.59 -5.87
CA ALA A 727 5.27 -28.01 -4.86
C ALA A 727 5.15 -27.00 -3.70
N ILE A 728 6.27 -26.45 -3.21
CA ILE A 728 6.23 -25.42 -2.17
C ILE A 728 5.50 -24.15 -2.66
N LYS A 729 5.53 -23.82 -3.96
CA LYS A 729 4.84 -22.65 -4.53
C LYS A 729 3.37 -22.88 -4.87
N SER A 730 2.92 -24.12 -5.05
CA SER A 730 1.50 -24.45 -5.21
C SER A 730 0.80 -24.61 -3.86
N GLU A 731 1.46 -25.28 -2.91
CA GLU A 731 0.87 -25.64 -1.62
C GLU A 731 0.94 -24.51 -0.58
N PHE A 732 2.04 -23.76 -0.51
CA PHE A 732 2.25 -22.76 0.55
C PHE A 732 2.09 -21.32 0.04
N SER A 733 1.66 -20.43 0.94
CA SER A 733 1.60 -18.99 0.71
C SER A 733 2.19 -18.19 1.89
N GLY A 734 2.40 -16.88 1.72
CA GLY A 734 2.97 -16.01 2.75
C GLY A 734 4.35 -16.42 3.25
N ASP A 735 4.65 -16.07 4.50
CA ASP A 735 6.00 -16.11 5.07
C ASP A 735 6.51 -17.55 5.31
N ILE A 736 5.59 -18.50 5.51
CA ILE A 736 5.92 -19.94 5.58
C ILE A 736 6.45 -20.45 4.24
N LYS A 737 5.83 -20.08 3.11
CA LYS A 737 6.32 -20.40 1.75
C LYS A 737 7.72 -19.86 1.52
N ASP A 738 7.94 -18.58 1.84
CA ASP A 738 9.23 -17.92 1.62
C ASP A 738 10.33 -18.46 2.55
N GLY A 739 9.98 -18.84 3.78
CA GLY A 739 10.88 -19.55 4.70
C GLY A 739 11.29 -20.94 4.20
N LEU A 740 10.34 -21.74 3.71
CA LEU A 740 10.61 -23.08 3.16
C LEU A 740 11.44 -23.01 1.87
N LEU A 741 11.12 -22.07 0.96
CA LEU A 741 11.92 -21.81 -0.25
C LEU A 741 13.35 -21.35 0.08
N ALA A 742 13.52 -20.51 1.12
CA ALA A 742 14.84 -20.11 1.58
C ALA A 742 15.67 -21.29 2.11
N ILE A 743 15.07 -22.26 2.80
CA ILE A 743 15.78 -23.49 3.21
C ILE A 743 16.22 -24.29 1.97
N VAL A 744 15.34 -24.49 0.99
CA VAL A 744 15.70 -25.24 -0.23
C VAL A 744 16.84 -24.54 -0.97
N GLU A 745 16.79 -23.22 -1.12
CA GLU A 745 17.85 -22.47 -1.79
C GLU A 745 19.17 -22.43 -0.98
N THR A 746 19.15 -22.32 0.35
CA THR A 746 20.40 -22.38 1.15
C THR A 746 21.02 -23.78 1.20
N VAL A 747 20.19 -24.83 1.10
CA VAL A 747 20.63 -26.23 0.91
C VAL A 747 21.25 -26.41 -0.48
N GLN A 748 20.60 -25.95 -1.55
CA GLN A 748 21.12 -26.06 -2.92
C GLN A 748 22.38 -25.22 -3.12
N ASN A 749 22.32 -23.91 -2.90
CA ASN A 749 23.42 -22.97 -3.14
C ASN A 749 23.33 -21.71 -2.24
N LYS A 750 23.92 -21.81 -1.05
CA LYS A 750 24.01 -20.71 -0.06
C LYS A 750 24.69 -19.44 -0.59
N ALA A 751 25.63 -19.55 -1.53
CA ALA A 751 26.27 -18.39 -2.14
C ALA A 751 25.30 -17.63 -3.06
N LYS A 752 24.51 -18.36 -3.86
CA LYS A 752 23.43 -17.79 -4.68
C LYS A 752 22.32 -17.17 -3.83
N PHE A 753 21.95 -17.77 -2.70
CA PHE A 753 21.02 -17.17 -1.74
C PHE A 753 21.47 -15.76 -1.29
N PHE A 754 22.72 -15.63 -0.83
CA PHE A 754 23.25 -14.33 -0.43
C PHE A 754 23.45 -13.36 -1.61
N ALA A 755 23.77 -13.86 -2.81
CA ALA A 755 23.80 -13.05 -4.02
C ALA A 755 22.42 -12.44 -4.35
N LYS A 756 21.33 -13.22 -4.20
CA LYS A 756 19.96 -12.72 -4.34
C LYS A 756 19.60 -11.69 -3.26
N LYS A 757 19.99 -11.90 -2.00
CA LYS A 757 19.79 -10.91 -0.92
C LYS A 757 20.52 -9.59 -1.20
N LEU A 758 21.79 -9.64 -1.62
CA LEU A 758 22.55 -8.46 -2.05
C LEU A 758 21.92 -7.75 -3.25
N HIS A 759 21.34 -8.50 -4.20
CA HIS A 759 20.62 -7.90 -5.32
C HIS A 759 19.32 -7.23 -4.85
N LYS A 760 18.53 -7.90 -3.99
CA LYS A 760 17.31 -7.35 -3.40
C LYS A 760 17.58 -6.05 -2.63
N SER A 761 18.70 -5.95 -1.91
CA SER A 761 19.08 -4.73 -1.21
C SER A 761 19.53 -3.57 -2.12
N MET A 762 19.86 -3.84 -3.39
CA MET A 762 20.30 -2.87 -4.40
C MET A 762 19.37 -2.88 -5.64
N LYS A 763 18.06 -3.13 -5.44
CA LYS A 763 17.07 -3.21 -6.52
C LYS A 763 15.85 -2.34 -6.21
N GLY A 764 15.77 -1.18 -6.84
CA GLY A 764 14.60 -0.29 -6.76
C GLY A 764 15.00 1.16 -6.96
N LEU A 765 14.28 2.06 -6.28
CA LEU A 765 14.77 3.41 -6.00
C LEU A 765 15.35 3.43 -4.58
N GLY A 766 16.62 3.81 -4.46
CA GLY A 766 17.36 3.73 -3.21
C GLY A 766 17.85 2.32 -2.88
N THR A 767 18.53 2.22 -1.74
CA THR A 767 19.25 1.03 -1.29
C THR A 767 18.72 0.63 0.09
N ASN A 768 18.57 -0.68 0.34
CA ASN A 768 18.45 -1.16 1.71
C ASN A 768 19.86 -1.33 2.28
N ASP A 769 20.45 -0.19 2.68
CA ASP A 769 21.82 -0.13 3.17
C ASP A 769 22.04 -1.05 4.39
N ARG A 770 20.99 -1.33 5.17
CA ARG A 770 21.07 -2.24 6.33
C ARG A 770 21.25 -3.70 5.91
N ASP A 771 20.48 -4.18 4.93
CA ASP A 771 20.65 -5.53 4.37
C ASP A 771 22.00 -5.65 3.64
N LEU A 772 22.38 -4.62 2.88
CA LEU A 772 23.67 -4.55 2.19
C LEU A 772 24.84 -4.62 3.19
N ILE A 773 24.79 -3.84 4.28
CA ILE A 773 25.77 -3.91 5.38
C ILE A 773 25.76 -5.29 6.03
N ARG A 774 24.60 -5.83 6.44
CA ARG A 774 24.50 -7.11 7.14
C ARG A 774 25.11 -8.25 6.34
N VAL A 775 24.77 -8.36 5.05
CA VAL A 775 25.30 -9.44 4.20
C VAL A 775 26.78 -9.20 3.85
N VAL A 776 27.22 -7.98 3.54
CA VAL A 776 28.64 -7.72 3.25
C VAL A 776 29.51 -7.98 4.47
N VAL A 777 29.15 -7.46 5.65
CA VAL A 777 29.91 -7.65 6.90
C VAL A 777 29.95 -9.12 7.31
N THR A 778 28.81 -9.81 7.33
CA THR A 778 28.76 -11.18 7.88
C THR A 778 29.31 -12.25 6.95
N ARG A 779 29.55 -11.95 5.66
CA ARG A 779 30.11 -12.88 4.66
C ARG A 779 31.53 -12.54 4.19
N SER A 780 32.05 -11.33 4.43
CA SER A 780 33.38 -10.90 3.93
C SER A 780 34.55 -11.77 4.42
N GLU A 781 34.47 -12.30 5.64
CA GLU A 781 35.47 -13.22 6.22
C GLU A 781 35.12 -14.71 6.02
N ILE A 782 34.14 -15.04 5.17
CA ILE A 782 33.64 -16.40 4.96
C ILE A 782 33.72 -16.81 3.47
N ASP A 783 32.77 -16.37 2.65
CA ASP A 783 32.48 -16.89 1.30
C ASP A 783 32.06 -15.80 0.29
N MET A 784 32.49 -14.54 0.53
CA MET A 784 32.16 -13.42 -0.34
C MET A 784 32.65 -13.60 -1.79
N GLY A 785 33.74 -14.34 -2.03
CA GLY A 785 34.20 -14.66 -3.38
C GLY A 785 33.21 -15.57 -4.12
N GLU A 786 32.67 -16.60 -3.47
CA GLU A 786 31.61 -17.45 -4.03
C GLU A 786 30.35 -16.63 -4.32
N ILE A 787 29.97 -15.74 -3.39
CA ILE A 787 28.80 -14.85 -3.53
C ILE A 787 28.98 -13.89 -4.71
N LYS A 788 30.17 -13.29 -4.90
CA LYS A 788 30.48 -12.45 -6.08
C LYS A 788 30.32 -13.24 -7.39
N ASN A 789 30.78 -14.49 -7.42
CA ASN A 789 30.71 -15.34 -8.61
C ASN A 789 29.26 -15.70 -8.97
N GLU A 790 28.44 -16.11 -8.00
CA GLU A 790 27.01 -16.37 -8.22
C GLU A 790 26.23 -15.08 -8.56
N TYR A 791 26.59 -13.93 -7.97
CA TYR A 791 25.99 -12.65 -8.33
C TYR A 791 26.24 -12.27 -9.80
N GLN A 792 27.48 -12.41 -10.28
CA GLN A 792 27.80 -12.13 -11.67
C GLN A 792 27.11 -13.10 -12.63
N LYS A 793 26.99 -14.37 -12.24
CA LYS A 793 26.32 -15.44 -13.00
C LYS A 793 24.80 -15.26 -13.08
N GLU A 794 24.15 -14.81 -12.01
CA GLU A 794 22.69 -14.59 -11.96
C GLU A 794 22.27 -13.27 -12.64
N TYR A 795 23.10 -12.21 -12.56
CA TYR A 795 22.71 -10.85 -12.94
C TYR A 795 23.48 -10.24 -14.11
N GLY A 796 24.53 -10.89 -14.63
CA GLY A 796 25.34 -10.38 -15.75
C GLY A 796 26.21 -9.15 -15.43
N LYS A 797 26.00 -8.47 -14.29
CA LYS A 797 26.85 -7.42 -13.72
C LYS A 797 27.59 -7.93 -12.48
N THR A 798 28.82 -7.48 -12.24
CA THR A 798 29.53 -7.81 -10.99
C THR A 798 28.87 -7.15 -9.77
N LEU A 799 29.08 -7.74 -8.59
CA LEU A 799 28.68 -7.11 -7.32
C LEU A 799 29.35 -5.73 -7.13
N ALA A 800 30.57 -5.56 -7.63
CA ALA A 800 31.31 -4.31 -7.58
C ALA A 800 30.66 -3.20 -8.43
N GLU A 801 30.13 -3.52 -9.61
CA GLU A 801 29.40 -2.57 -10.45
C GLU A 801 28.05 -2.18 -9.85
N ALA A 802 27.35 -3.12 -9.20
CA ALA A 802 26.14 -2.82 -8.44
C ALA A 802 26.44 -1.83 -7.30
N ILE A 803 27.35 -2.18 -6.38
CA ILE A 803 27.76 -1.28 -5.28
C ILE A 803 28.25 0.08 -5.80
N LYS A 804 28.92 0.13 -6.97
CA LYS A 804 29.36 1.41 -7.59
C LYS A 804 28.20 2.30 -8.07
N GLY A 805 27.12 1.72 -8.58
CA GLY A 805 25.92 2.45 -9.01
C GLY A 805 25.00 2.84 -7.85
N ASP A 806 24.80 1.92 -6.92
CA ASP A 806 23.76 2.01 -5.88
C ASP A 806 24.24 2.64 -4.56
N THR A 807 25.55 2.96 -4.42
CA THR A 807 26.13 3.61 -3.22
C THR A 807 27.14 4.71 -3.58
N SER A 808 27.49 5.59 -2.62
CA SER A 808 28.43 6.70 -2.84
C SER A 808 29.38 6.99 -1.66
N GLY A 809 30.19 8.05 -1.78
CA GLY A 809 31.10 8.51 -0.72
C GLY A 809 32.13 7.47 -0.25
N ASP A 810 32.52 7.58 1.03
CA ASP A 810 33.43 6.65 1.69
C ASP A 810 32.74 5.36 2.18
N TYR A 811 31.41 5.39 2.34
CA TYR A 811 30.58 4.19 2.51
C TYR A 811 30.78 3.21 1.34
N ARG A 812 30.68 3.69 0.09
CA ARG A 812 31.01 2.90 -1.11
C ARG A 812 32.44 2.36 -1.08
N LYS A 813 33.43 3.18 -0.72
CA LYS A 813 34.85 2.75 -0.67
C LYS A 813 35.03 1.62 0.35
N CYS A 814 34.36 1.70 1.49
CA CYS A 814 34.37 0.69 2.53
C CYS A 814 33.73 -0.62 2.03
N LEU A 815 32.52 -0.58 1.45
CA LEU A 815 31.87 -1.76 0.86
C LEU A 815 32.73 -2.43 -0.22
N LEU A 816 33.32 -1.64 -1.13
CA LEU A 816 34.17 -2.16 -2.20
C LEU A 816 35.43 -2.85 -1.66
N ALA A 817 36.09 -2.27 -0.65
CA ALA A 817 37.23 -2.90 0.02
C ALA A 817 36.85 -4.23 0.69
N LEU A 818 35.67 -4.30 1.34
CA LEU A 818 35.18 -5.53 1.97
C LEU A 818 34.87 -6.64 0.98
N ILE A 819 34.41 -6.32 -0.24
CA ILE A 819 34.23 -7.30 -1.32
C ILE A 819 35.52 -7.53 -2.14
N GLY A 820 36.68 -7.06 -1.67
CA GLY A 820 38.01 -7.33 -2.24
C GLY A 820 38.40 -6.49 -3.45
N GLU A 821 37.64 -5.44 -3.78
CA GLU A 821 38.02 -4.44 -4.78
C GLU A 821 39.02 -3.44 -4.15
N LYS A 822 40.00 -2.95 -4.91
CA LYS A 822 41.11 -2.12 -4.40
C LYS A 822 41.14 -0.72 -5.02
#